data_AF-A0A4P2PYS8-F1
#
_entry.id   AF-A0A4P2PYS8-F1
#
_cell.length_a   1.000
_cell.length_b   1.000
_cell.length_c   1.000
_cell.angle_alpha   90.00
_cell.angle_beta   90.00
_cell.angle_gamma   90.00
#
_symmetry.space_group_name_H-M   'P 1'
#
loop_
_entity.id
_entity.type
_entity.pdbx_description
1 polymer ?
#
loop_
_entity_poly.entity_id
_entity_poly.type
_entity_poly.pdbx_seq_one_letter_code
_entity_poly.pdbx_strand_id
1 'polypeptide(L)'
;MHILSLRPLAASTILWRTPAGLSLSIPLKATFQLAPEAVASLTSPLPLFHDVFFEQNAGRSLYVASDAAPHKPRADVLLTGSAYAPPGQRVPHRWVRLAIFGGAPAQAPAIDKRIQVVGERRRDPATGQPSAAAPFARLPIRYELAHGGATFPENPVGMGADPADLRLPSLLDPSNRPAPVGFGPIPGTWPQRRRALAGWDPALLSKPVPELPTAMDWGYFNAAPRDQQIPYLQGDEWILFEGLHPTAAQVRSRLPGLEARVLVRAPPLTDPAGVELRARCDTLWIDADALRCTLTWRASLAVAEHALEALDRGSLVATLALPGERVAWPSPAAAGPSPAGPSPAGPSPAGPSPAGRSPAAPPVLPVGATTAPLPEGVRPPALPFGGPGASAGQASGPPAVLAGTREFNLQDVMRGLRQEDAPFPLAPARPPESAETEAARQPAEIPWESLKQAFPAMAAHIEALGGAPLPTATLPLPEPEPSRPTSEDLAASPDMPPPARTTENVPVLNLAPFPAFTLPWQVRPPRDSLTIVVKGTFTLVPGAPAAIAPDQELPAGDTPAGDAPAGDTAAEGGPAQGLRYPSDFAIFKPKADVLLVGHAHRPRGAEAAALVRLRLGDALDRAVVAVGPRRWDALGVPTAPEAWSRIPLRFEHAFGGPGFDANPAGTGYGARAGDALPSLELPELLIRAAGDTPPPACFAPVPAAWRERLQKIGTYGDRWRKTRWPFFPDDLDWTYFNAAPAPQQIPYPRGDEAFELWSVRPDGEVVRGQLPGVRVRVFAQATEQGGGGFSEVPMRLDTVWFDADALRLVLVWRGLLDVADEDASEIASLFVVSEPMGKGEPMTKSEARARFFAELAAREAAEQPPASNAESANDNAGEGAETALDAQIAERLATARARRRVAGGAAAAGAVAEAVAAADVDGEDLSGGAAASADAPPGAPAAAREGILELLRLGEPLAGLDLTGIDLSGASLEGRDLGGALLQRANLRGARLDGARLVEAVLAGADCEGASFEGADLTQADLTGANVQGARFSGAILALAAAADARCEGAVFEGARAPGASFAGAALRRARFDRADLSGAEMMGSALDEASFRDATLDDVKLYGASGSRVILDGASLADLRADDVALRGSSFRRVKGPGSVWEGADLTEGVFEGAALREASFTRATLDRAVLDAADLRDGRFRKARLRGARLVEANLMRAAFDSADLERADLRGANLYQAETWKARTTEIDLTGAFVAGTKLA
;
A
#
# COMPACT_ATOMS: atom_id res chain seq x y z
N MET A 1 -19.15 -3.90 -7.62
CA MET A 1 -19.81 -3.16 -6.53
C MET A 1 -18.98 -1.95 -6.15
N HIS A 2 -19.52 -0.73 -6.28
CA HIS A 2 -18.81 0.50 -5.90
C HIS A 2 -19.04 0.84 -4.42
N ILE A 3 -17.98 0.92 -3.62
CA ILE A 3 -18.05 1.26 -2.18
C ILE A 3 -17.77 2.74 -1.98
N LEU A 4 -18.72 3.46 -1.36
CA LEU A 4 -18.56 4.83 -0.89
C LEU A 4 -18.55 4.83 0.64
N SER A 5 -17.42 5.20 1.26
CA SER A 5 -17.32 5.32 2.71
C SER A 5 -17.46 6.79 3.13
N LEU A 6 -18.35 7.06 4.08
CA LEU A 6 -18.65 8.40 4.60
C LEU A 6 -18.23 8.48 6.08
N ARG A 7 -17.55 9.58 6.45
CA ARG A 7 -16.75 9.72 7.70
C ARG A 7 -15.55 8.75 7.73
N PRO A 8 -14.52 8.96 8.58
CA PRO A 8 -13.36 8.07 8.69
C PRO A 8 -13.74 6.62 9.07
N LEU A 9 -13.88 5.77 8.06
CA LEU A 9 -14.34 4.38 8.15
C LEU A 9 -13.74 3.57 6.99
N ALA A 10 -13.12 2.43 7.27
CA ALA A 10 -12.68 1.47 6.24
C ALA A 10 -13.79 0.44 5.97
N ALA A 11 -13.99 0.01 4.73
CA ALA A 11 -15.00 -0.98 4.36
C ALA A 11 -14.53 -1.89 3.22
N SER A 12 -15.04 -3.12 3.18
CA SER A 12 -14.76 -4.10 2.10
C SER A 12 -15.94 -5.04 1.92
N THR A 13 -15.84 -5.96 0.97
CA THR A 13 -16.85 -6.97 0.63
C THR A 13 -16.22 -8.35 0.50
N ILE A 14 -16.88 -9.36 1.04
CA ILE A 14 -16.44 -10.76 1.05
C ILE A 14 -17.61 -11.62 0.61
N LEU A 15 -17.50 -12.23 -0.56
CA LEU A 15 -18.53 -13.12 -1.09
C LEU A 15 -18.19 -14.57 -0.71
N TRP A 16 -19.13 -15.33 -0.18
CA TRP A 16 -18.92 -16.71 0.28
C TRP A 16 -20.17 -17.56 0.09
N ARG A 17 -20.02 -18.88 0.11
CA ARG A 17 -21.08 -19.85 -0.19
C ARG A 17 -21.23 -20.85 0.94
N THR A 18 -22.47 -21.26 1.21
CA THR A 18 -22.81 -22.49 1.94
C THR A 18 -23.78 -23.33 1.11
N PRO A 19 -24.04 -24.59 1.50
CA PRO A 19 -25.14 -25.38 0.93
C PRO A 19 -26.53 -24.72 1.00
N ALA A 20 -26.73 -23.70 1.84
CA ALA A 20 -27.96 -22.93 1.93
C ALA A 20 -28.05 -21.77 0.90
N GLY A 21 -26.94 -21.40 0.26
CA GLY A 21 -26.88 -20.33 -0.73
C GLY A 21 -25.60 -19.49 -0.68
N LEU A 22 -25.55 -18.49 -1.56
CA LEU A 22 -24.48 -17.50 -1.65
C LEU A 22 -24.79 -16.32 -0.72
N SER A 23 -23.76 -15.70 -0.13
CA SER A 23 -23.90 -14.58 0.79
C SER A 23 -22.73 -13.61 0.68
N LEU A 24 -23.05 -12.32 0.74
CA LEU A 24 -22.11 -11.22 0.75
C LEU A 24 -22.00 -10.66 2.16
N SER A 25 -20.81 -10.66 2.74
CA SER A 25 -20.52 -10.02 4.02
C SER A 25 -19.70 -8.75 3.82
N ILE A 26 -20.03 -7.71 4.57
CA ILE A 26 -19.47 -6.37 4.44
C ILE A 26 -18.87 -5.98 5.81
N PRO A 27 -17.56 -6.21 6.04
CA PRO A 27 -16.85 -5.62 7.17
C PRO A 27 -16.73 -4.10 7.03
N LEU A 28 -16.93 -3.40 8.13
CA LEU A 28 -16.74 -1.96 8.29
C LEU A 28 -15.92 -1.72 9.56
N LYS A 29 -14.90 -0.87 9.52
CA LYS A 29 -13.95 -0.70 10.62
C LYS A 29 -13.66 0.77 10.90
N ALA A 30 -13.87 1.16 12.15
CA ALA A 30 -13.57 2.49 12.66
C ALA A 30 -12.49 2.40 13.76
N THR A 31 -11.71 3.45 13.91
CA THR A 31 -10.63 3.55 14.90
C THR A 31 -10.92 4.68 15.86
N PHE A 32 -10.68 4.45 17.14
CA PHE A 32 -10.93 5.39 18.21
C PHE A 32 -9.71 5.53 19.11
N GLN A 33 -9.39 6.75 19.52
CA GLN A 33 -8.45 7.00 20.59
C GLN A 33 -9.19 6.86 21.94
N LEU A 34 -8.68 5.99 22.81
CA LEU A 34 -9.19 5.81 24.16
C LEU A 34 -8.68 6.94 25.04
N ALA A 35 -9.57 7.53 25.82
CA ALA A 35 -9.26 8.62 26.74
C ALA A 35 -9.69 8.24 28.17
N PRO A 36 -8.80 8.30 29.18
CA PRO A 36 -9.15 8.01 30.57
C PRO A 36 -10.33 8.84 31.10
N GLU A 37 -11.26 8.17 31.77
CA GLU A 37 -12.58 8.63 32.25
C GLU A 37 -13.44 9.40 31.22
N ALA A 38 -13.13 9.28 29.93
CA ALA A 38 -13.77 10.04 28.86
C ALA A 38 -14.33 9.13 27.74
N VAL A 39 -15.16 9.73 26.87
CA VAL A 39 -15.64 9.07 25.65
C VAL A 39 -14.51 9.01 24.62
N ALA A 40 -14.33 7.84 24.00
CA ALA A 40 -13.32 7.61 22.98
C ALA A 40 -13.64 8.41 21.71
N SER A 41 -12.66 9.15 21.19
CA SER A 41 -12.81 10.00 20.01
C SER A 41 -12.52 9.23 18.72
N LEU A 42 -13.30 9.49 17.67
CA LEU A 42 -13.11 8.89 16.34
C LEU A 42 -11.84 9.48 15.69
N THR A 43 -10.98 8.63 15.14
CA THR A 43 -9.74 9.02 14.45
C THR A 43 -9.66 8.37 13.06
N SER A 44 -8.59 8.68 12.30
CA SER A 44 -8.35 8.07 10.98
C SER A 44 -8.38 6.54 11.06
N PRO A 45 -9.09 5.85 10.15
CA PRO A 45 -9.33 4.43 10.29
C PRO A 45 -8.06 3.63 9.92
N LEU A 46 -7.64 2.73 10.80
CA LEU A 46 -6.70 1.68 10.44
C LEU A 46 -7.29 0.80 9.32
N PRO A 47 -6.46 0.28 8.39
CA PRO A 47 -6.94 -0.59 7.33
C PRO A 47 -7.57 -1.87 7.88
N LEU A 48 -8.37 -2.53 7.04
CA LEU A 48 -8.82 -3.90 7.29
C LEU A 48 -7.62 -4.84 7.19
N PHE A 49 -7.39 -5.67 8.21
CA PHE A 49 -6.22 -6.54 8.28
C PHE A 49 -6.52 -7.98 7.83
N HIS A 50 -5.49 -8.62 7.28
CA HIS A 50 -5.35 -10.09 7.35
C HIS A 50 -4.74 -10.49 8.71
N ASP A 51 -4.50 -11.77 8.96
CA ASP A 51 -3.87 -12.21 10.21
C ASP A 51 -2.43 -11.65 10.29
N VAL A 52 -2.18 -10.70 11.20
CA VAL A 52 -0.87 -10.07 11.43
C VAL A 52 -0.22 -10.69 12.66
N PHE A 53 0.95 -11.29 12.51
CA PHE A 53 1.72 -11.89 13.60
C PHE A 53 2.68 -10.89 14.26
N PHE A 54 2.97 -11.07 15.56
CA PHE A 54 4.04 -10.32 16.21
C PHE A 54 5.37 -10.55 15.49
N GLU A 55 6.12 -9.47 15.24
CA GLU A 55 7.39 -9.50 14.50
C GLU A 55 7.25 -10.12 13.08
N GLN A 56 6.03 -10.03 12.49
CA GLN A 56 5.67 -10.58 11.18
C GLN A 56 5.97 -12.08 11.00
N ASN A 57 6.05 -12.83 12.11
CA ASN A 57 6.48 -14.23 12.12
C ASN A 57 5.32 -15.19 12.43
N ALA A 58 4.91 -15.98 11.43
CA ALA A 58 3.80 -16.95 11.56
C ALA A 58 4.02 -18.05 12.63
N GLY A 59 5.24 -18.21 13.16
CA GLY A 59 5.56 -19.07 14.30
C GLY A 59 5.29 -18.45 15.68
N ARG A 60 4.67 -17.26 15.75
CA ARG A 60 4.41 -16.50 16.99
C ARG A 60 2.92 -16.27 17.25
N SER A 61 2.60 -15.58 18.35
CA SER A 61 1.24 -15.07 18.60
C SER A 61 0.77 -14.11 17.51
N LEU A 62 -0.55 -14.04 17.27
CA LEU A 62 -1.11 -12.95 16.49
C LEU A 62 -1.03 -11.62 17.25
N TYR A 63 -0.69 -10.56 16.53
CA TYR A 63 -0.86 -9.18 16.95
C TYR A 63 -2.28 -8.70 16.64
N VAL A 64 -2.73 -8.90 15.40
CA VAL A 64 -4.09 -8.57 14.96
C VAL A 64 -4.70 -9.74 14.21
N ALA A 65 -5.95 -10.09 14.52
CA ALA A 65 -6.71 -11.09 13.78
C ALA A 65 -7.37 -10.48 12.54
N SER A 66 -7.55 -11.29 11.51
CA SER A 66 -8.13 -10.82 10.26
C SER A 66 -9.56 -10.29 10.43
N ASP A 67 -9.78 -9.11 9.84
CA ASP A 67 -11.11 -8.52 9.67
C ASP A 67 -11.95 -9.29 8.62
N ALA A 68 -11.37 -10.25 7.88
CA ALA A 68 -11.97 -10.91 6.72
C ALA A 68 -12.82 -12.17 7.02
N ALA A 69 -13.29 -12.34 8.27
CA ALA A 69 -14.21 -13.43 8.60
C ALA A 69 -15.53 -13.37 7.77
N PRO A 70 -16.07 -14.46 7.22
CA PRO A 70 -17.38 -14.45 6.58
C PRO A 70 -18.52 -14.08 7.56
N HIS A 71 -18.51 -14.67 8.76
CA HIS A 71 -19.45 -14.39 9.85
C HIS A 71 -18.82 -14.75 11.20
N LYS A 72 -19.10 -13.95 12.24
CA LYS A 72 -18.78 -14.28 13.64
C LYS A 72 -20.07 -14.41 14.46
N PRO A 73 -20.30 -15.55 15.17
CA PRO A 73 -21.52 -15.77 15.97
C PRO A 73 -21.54 -14.99 17.29
N ARG A 74 -20.39 -14.49 17.74
CA ARG A 74 -20.20 -13.65 18.94
C ARG A 74 -19.24 -12.50 18.66
N ALA A 75 -19.26 -11.47 19.49
CA ALA A 75 -18.24 -10.42 19.42
C ALA A 75 -16.93 -10.89 20.08
N ASP A 76 -15.82 -10.71 19.36
CA ASP A 76 -14.48 -10.86 19.90
C ASP A 76 -14.08 -9.59 20.65
N VAL A 77 -13.71 -9.70 21.93
CA VAL A 77 -12.95 -8.65 22.63
C VAL A 77 -11.50 -9.09 22.72
N LEU A 78 -10.61 -8.34 22.07
CA LEU A 78 -9.18 -8.63 21.96
C LEU A 78 -8.37 -7.50 22.59
N LEU A 79 -7.31 -7.81 23.31
CA LEU A 79 -6.36 -6.81 23.80
C LEU A 79 -4.92 -7.25 23.57
N THR A 80 -4.13 -6.34 23.01
CA THR A 80 -2.67 -6.42 22.90
C THR A 80 -2.02 -5.27 23.66
N GLY A 81 -0.84 -5.53 24.20
CA GLY A 81 -0.08 -4.56 25.00
C GLY A 81 0.78 -5.24 26.06
N SER A 82 1.13 -4.49 27.09
CA SER A 82 2.11 -4.88 28.10
C SER A 82 1.61 -4.67 29.52
N ALA A 83 2.07 -5.50 30.45
CA ALA A 83 1.90 -5.29 31.87
C ALA A 83 2.93 -4.28 32.39
N TYR A 84 2.47 -3.26 33.10
CA TYR A 84 3.32 -2.21 33.67
C TYR A 84 3.31 -2.24 35.20
N ALA A 85 4.51 -2.15 35.77
CA ALA A 85 4.72 -1.86 37.18
C ALA A 85 4.19 -0.45 37.53
N PRO A 86 3.92 -0.14 38.81
CA PRO A 86 3.69 1.24 39.22
C PRO A 86 4.84 2.17 38.77
N PRO A 87 4.57 3.42 38.38
CA PRO A 87 5.60 4.36 37.90
C PRO A 87 6.82 4.44 38.83
N GLY A 88 8.02 4.35 38.26
CA GLY A 88 9.28 4.38 38.99
C GLY A 88 9.63 3.11 39.79
N GLN A 89 8.81 2.05 39.74
CA GLN A 89 9.04 0.79 40.46
C GLN A 89 9.37 -0.36 39.51
N ARG A 90 10.12 -1.35 40.00
CA ARG A 90 10.22 -2.68 39.35
C ARG A 90 9.63 -3.71 40.32
N VAL A 91 8.64 -4.46 39.87
CA VAL A 91 7.92 -5.43 40.72
C VAL A 91 8.17 -6.86 40.26
N PRO A 92 8.29 -7.85 41.17
CA PRO A 92 8.41 -9.26 40.79
C PRO A 92 7.11 -9.84 40.24
N HIS A 93 5.96 -9.22 40.54
CA HIS A 93 4.65 -9.60 40.01
C HIS A 93 3.70 -8.40 39.95
N ARG A 94 2.72 -8.46 39.05
CA ARG A 94 1.68 -7.44 38.80
C ARG A 94 0.38 -8.14 38.43
N TRP A 95 -0.74 -7.64 38.91
CA TRP A 95 -2.05 -8.04 38.36
C TRP A 95 -2.42 -7.11 37.22
N VAL A 96 -2.91 -7.69 36.13
CA VAL A 96 -3.54 -6.95 35.03
C VAL A 96 -4.99 -7.39 34.88
N ARG A 97 -5.85 -6.45 34.48
CA ARG A 97 -7.30 -6.68 34.34
C ARG A 97 -7.80 -6.04 33.06
N LEU A 98 -8.69 -6.74 32.36
CA LEU A 98 -9.56 -6.17 31.33
C LEU A 98 -11.01 -6.39 31.77
N ALA A 99 -11.81 -5.34 31.79
CA ALA A 99 -13.24 -5.42 32.00
C ALA A 99 -14.02 -4.60 30.97
N ILE A 100 -15.15 -5.14 30.51
CA ILE A 100 -16.08 -4.50 29.57
C ILE A 100 -17.45 -4.44 30.23
N PHE A 101 -18.11 -3.28 30.22
CA PHE A 101 -19.47 -3.10 30.74
C PHE A 101 -20.40 -2.62 29.63
N GLY A 102 -21.61 -3.15 29.56
CA GLY A 102 -22.66 -2.65 28.65
C GLY A 102 -23.11 -1.23 28.98
N GLY A 103 -23.74 -0.59 27.99
CA GLY A 103 -24.25 0.78 28.08
C GLY A 103 -25.18 1.07 29.27
N ALA A 104 -24.97 2.22 29.90
CA ALA A 104 -25.62 2.73 31.13
C ALA A 104 -25.57 1.75 32.33
N PRO A 105 -24.99 2.17 33.48
CA PRO A 105 -24.20 1.31 34.36
C PRO A 105 -24.86 -0.03 34.72
N ALA A 106 -24.53 -1.06 33.96
CA ALA A 106 -24.83 -2.45 34.32
C ALA A 106 -24.09 -2.79 35.63
N GLN A 107 -24.80 -3.34 36.62
CA GLN A 107 -24.22 -3.68 37.93
C GLN A 107 -23.13 -4.76 37.86
N ALA A 108 -23.06 -5.51 36.77
CA ALA A 108 -22.03 -6.51 36.50
C ALA A 108 -21.39 -6.28 35.12
N PRO A 109 -20.07 -6.43 34.99
CA PRO A 109 -19.39 -6.38 33.70
C PRO A 109 -19.70 -7.61 32.83
N ALA A 110 -19.68 -7.43 31.51
CA ALA A 110 -19.80 -8.50 30.52
C ALA A 110 -18.50 -9.33 30.39
N ILE A 111 -17.35 -8.72 30.69
CA ILE A 111 -16.04 -9.37 30.86
C ILE A 111 -15.40 -8.77 32.12
N ASP A 112 -14.86 -9.59 33.02
CA ASP A 112 -13.89 -9.17 34.05
C ASP A 112 -12.82 -10.25 34.14
N LYS A 113 -11.78 -10.10 33.31
CA LYS A 113 -10.69 -11.07 33.19
C LYS A 113 -9.43 -10.49 33.81
N ARG A 114 -8.80 -11.28 34.68
CA ARG A 114 -7.56 -10.93 35.38
C ARG A 114 -6.48 -11.95 35.05
N ILE A 115 -5.26 -11.48 34.92
CA ILE A 115 -4.06 -12.32 34.72
C ILE A 115 -3.02 -11.87 35.73
N GLN A 116 -2.36 -12.83 36.39
CA GLN A 116 -1.18 -12.51 37.19
C GLN A 116 0.05 -12.56 36.28
N VAL A 117 0.74 -11.43 36.16
CA VAL A 117 1.98 -11.31 35.41
C VAL A 117 3.14 -11.36 36.39
N VAL A 118 4.00 -12.35 36.26
CA VAL A 118 5.16 -12.58 37.11
C VAL A 118 6.41 -12.40 36.25
N GLY A 119 7.44 -11.77 36.78
CA GLY A 119 8.70 -11.61 36.07
C GLY A 119 9.39 -12.94 35.76
N GLU A 120 10.40 -12.90 34.90
CA GLU A 120 11.08 -14.11 34.42
C GLU A 120 11.57 -15.00 35.57
N ARG A 121 11.34 -16.30 35.41
CA ARG A 121 11.75 -17.36 36.34
C ARG A 121 12.20 -18.60 35.58
N ARG A 122 13.04 -19.40 36.24
CA ARG A 122 13.44 -20.72 35.77
C ARG A 122 13.26 -21.77 36.85
N ARG A 123 13.06 -23.04 36.47
CA ARG A 123 13.19 -24.18 37.37
C ARG A 123 14.67 -24.42 37.63
N ASP A 124 15.03 -24.61 38.89
CA ASP A 124 16.34 -25.14 39.28
C ASP A 124 16.47 -26.61 38.80
N PRO A 125 17.48 -26.96 37.99
CA PRO A 125 17.68 -28.34 37.52
C PRO A 125 17.91 -29.37 38.63
N ALA A 126 18.41 -28.96 39.80
CA ALA A 126 18.74 -29.86 40.90
C ALA A 126 17.58 -30.07 41.88
N THR A 127 16.75 -29.04 42.11
CA THR A 127 15.65 -29.09 43.10
C THR A 127 14.25 -29.05 42.47
N GLY A 128 14.13 -28.74 41.18
CA GLY A 128 12.87 -28.54 40.47
C GLY A 128 12.08 -27.29 40.88
N GLN A 129 12.55 -26.53 41.87
CA GLN A 129 11.84 -25.37 42.41
C GLN A 129 11.96 -24.13 41.51
N PRO A 130 10.97 -23.22 41.51
CA PRO A 130 11.07 -21.94 40.82
C PRO A 130 12.15 -21.04 41.45
N SER A 131 12.95 -20.39 40.61
CA SER A 131 13.74 -19.23 41.01
C SER A 131 12.84 -18.09 41.50
N ALA A 132 13.42 -17.16 42.27
CA ALA A 132 12.79 -15.87 42.51
C ALA A 132 12.45 -15.17 41.19
N ALA A 133 11.34 -14.42 41.15
CA ALA A 133 10.92 -13.69 39.96
C ALA A 133 11.77 -12.43 39.77
N ALA A 134 12.32 -12.26 38.56
CA ALA A 134 13.05 -11.07 38.19
C ALA A 134 12.13 -9.83 38.22
N PRO A 135 12.46 -8.74 38.95
CA PRO A 135 11.64 -7.53 38.93
C PRO A 135 11.55 -6.91 37.54
N PHE A 136 10.35 -6.60 37.07
CA PHE A 136 10.10 -5.96 35.77
C PHE A 136 9.44 -4.58 35.93
N ALA A 137 9.68 -3.70 34.95
CA ALA A 137 8.98 -2.41 34.81
C ALA A 137 7.86 -2.51 33.77
N ARG A 138 8.15 -3.19 32.64
CA ARG A 138 7.22 -3.57 31.57
C ARG A 138 7.45 -5.04 31.23
N LEU A 139 6.38 -5.79 30.94
CA LEU A 139 6.46 -7.15 30.38
C LEU A 139 5.35 -7.32 29.32
N PRO A 140 5.65 -7.70 28.06
CA PRO A 140 4.62 -7.86 27.03
C PRO A 140 3.67 -9.01 27.37
N ILE A 141 2.40 -8.90 27.00
CA ILE A 141 1.39 -9.94 27.28
C ILE A 141 1.07 -10.69 25.99
N ARG A 142 1.84 -11.76 25.74
CA ARG A 142 1.73 -12.63 24.56
C ARG A 142 1.72 -14.10 24.97
N TYR A 143 1.15 -15.00 24.15
CA TYR A 143 0.99 -16.41 24.53
C TYR A 143 2.31 -17.18 24.66
N GLU A 144 3.41 -16.68 24.08
CA GLU A 144 4.78 -17.16 24.27
C GLU A 144 5.21 -17.15 25.75
N LEU A 145 4.63 -16.24 26.54
CA LEU A 145 4.89 -16.11 27.98
C LEU A 145 3.82 -16.79 28.85
N ALA A 146 2.80 -17.40 28.24
CA ALA A 146 1.79 -18.21 28.93
C ALA A 146 2.20 -19.68 29.00
N HIS A 147 1.49 -20.47 29.81
CA HIS A 147 1.71 -21.92 29.85
C HIS A 147 1.47 -22.54 28.47
N GLY A 148 2.40 -23.38 28.01
CA GLY A 148 2.33 -24.02 26.70
C GLY A 148 3.66 -24.63 26.25
N GLY A 149 3.78 -24.84 24.94
CA GLY A 149 4.95 -25.40 24.26
C GLY A 149 4.54 -26.40 23.18
N ALA A 150 5.51 -26.93 22.44
CA ALA A 150 5.26 -27.82 21.29
C ALA A 150 4.42 -29.08 21.63
N THR A 151 4.45 -29.53 22.89
CA THR A 151 3.69 -30.66 23.41
C THR A 151 2.28 -30.30 23.89
N PHE A 152 1.89 -29.02 23.85
CA PHE A 152 0.65 -28.49 24.45
C PHE A 152 -0.24 -27.81 23.38
N PRO A 153 -1.19 -28.56 22.76
CA PRO A 153 -1.93 -28.11 21.56
C PRO A 153 -2.71 -26.80 21.70
N GLU A 154 -3.15 -26.44 22.90
CA GLU A 154 -3.91 -25.23 23.18
C GLU A 154 -3.04 -23.95 23.15
N ASN A 155 -1.72 -24.08 23.27
CA ASN A 155 -0.75 -23.00 23.13
C ASN A 155 0.63 -23.54 22.68
N PRO A 156 0.83 -23.80 21.37
CA PRO A 156 2.03 -24.45 20.85
C PRO A 156 3.31 -23.58 20.97
N VAL A 157 3.17 -22.26 21.13
CA VAL A 157 4.29 -21.30 21.21
C VAL A 157 4.67 -20.89 22.64
N GLY A 158 3.87 -21.32 23.64
CA GLY A 158 4.09 -21.01 25.05
C GLY A 158 5.25 -21.78 25.69
N MET A 159 5.34 -21.73 27.03
CA MET A 159 6.43 -22.34 27.78
C MET A 159 6.02 -23.12 29.03
N GLY A 160 6.92 -23.99 29.49
CA GLY A 160 6.82 -24.71 30.76
C GLY A 160 5.84 -25.89 30.81
N ALA A 161 5.27 -26.32 29.67
CA ALA A 161 4.58 -27.60 29.53
C ALA A 161 5.53 -28.77 29.25
N ASP A 162 6.66 -28.52 28.56
CA ASP A 162 7.76 -29.48 28.43
C ASP A 162 8.59 -29.52 29.73
N PRO A 163 8.76 -30.69 30.39
CA PRO A 163 9.65 -30.83 31.55
C PRO A 163 11.11 -30.44 31.28
N ALA A 164 11.57 -30.47 30.04
CA ALA A 164 12.91 -30.05 29.64
C ALA A 164 13.04 -28.51 29.48
N ASP A 165 11.94 -27.76 29.33
CA ASP A 165 12.00 -26.31 29.33
C ASP A 165 12.13 -25.80 30.77
N LEU A 166 13.35 -25.38 31.12
CA LEU A 166 13.65 -24.79 32.41
C LEU A 166 12.96 -23.43 32.60
N ARG A 167 12.42 -22.78 31.57
CA ARG A 167 11.70 -21.50 31.71
C ARG A 167 10.29 -21.73 32.27
N LEU A 168 9.85 -20.81 33.13
CA LEU A 168 8.51 -20.83 33.71
C LEU A 168 7.65 -19.72 33.10
N PRO A 169 6.35 -19.96 32.84
CA PRO A 169 5.46 -18.95 32.29
C PRO A 169 5.38 -17.72 33.21
N SER A 170 5.31 -16.56 32.56
CA SER A 170 5.17 -15.25 33.17
C SER A 170 3.70 -14.82 33.23
N LEU A 171 2.84 -15.33 32.35
CA LEU A 171 1.39 -15.13 32.41
C LEU A 171 0.75 -16.32 33.13
N LEU A 172 0.17 -16.06 34.31
CA LEU A 172 -0.44 -17.07 35.17
C LEU A 172 -1.95 -16.83 35.34
N ASP A 173 -2.69 -17.93 35.29
CA ASP A 173 -4.12 -17.97 35.61
C ASP A 173 -4.35 -17.59 37.10
N PRO A 174 -5.42 -16.85 37.46
CA PRO A 174 -5.67 -16.45 38.85
C PRO A 174 -5.85 -17.60 39.85
N SER A 175 -6.24 -18.80 39.39
CA SER A 175 -6.33 -20.02 40.20
C SER A 175 -5.02 -20.82 40.23
N ASN A 176 -3.94 -20.27 39.65
CA ASN A 176 -2.60 -20.85 39.51
C ASN A 176 -2.59 -22.24 38.85
N ARG A 177 -3.55 -22.49 37.95
CA ARG A 177 -3.63 -23.71 37.14
C ARG A 177 -2.69 -23.61 35.94
N PRO A 178 -2.05 -24.72 35.51
CA PRO A 178 -1.27 -24.77 34.28
C PRO A 178 -2.21 -24.69 33.06
N ALA A 179 -2.54 -23.47 32.65
CA ALA A 179 -3.43 -23.19 31.52
C ALA A 179 -2.91 -21.99 30.71
N PRO A 180 -3.09 -21.96 29.39
CA PRO A 180 -2.73 -20.83 28.56
C PRO A 180 -3.68 -19.68 28.85
N VAL A 181 -3.12 -18.52 29.22
CA VAL A 181 -3.88 -17.33 29.58
C VAL A 181 -3.30 -16.12 28.85
N GLY A 182 -4.18 -15.27 28.33
CA GLY A 182 -3.85 -14.08 27.55
C GLY A 182 -5.11 -13.33 27.16
N PHE A 183 -4.94 -12.11 26.64
CA PHE A 183 -6.04 -11.30 26.10
C PHE A 183 -6.04 -11.21 24.57
N GLY A 184 -4.93 -11.56 23.92
CA GLY A 184 -4.73 -11.36 22.49
C GLY A 184 -5.41 -12.42 21.59
N PRO A 185 -5.41 -12.21 20.27
CA PRO A 185 -6.02 -13.12 19.31
C PRO A 185 -5.34 -14.49 19.24
N ILE A 186 -6.15 -15.54 19.10
CA ILE A 186 -5.74 -16.93 18.90
C ILE A 186 -5.63 -17.19 17.39
N PRO A 187 -4.48 -17.67 16.86
CA PRO A 187 -4.32 -17.96 15.43
C PRO A 187 -5.27 -19.05 14.91
N GLY A 188 -5.80 -18.89 13.69
CA GLY A 188 -6.69 -19.88 13.05
C GLY A 188 -6.03 -21.24 12.83
N THR A 189 -4.70 -21.25 12.71
CA THR A 189 -3.84 -22.44 12.59
C THR A 189 -3.72 -23.24 13.89
N TRP A 190 -4.17 -22.73 15.04
CA TRP A 190 -4.02 -23.45 16.31
C TRP A 190 -5.08 -24.55 16.48
N PRO A 191 -4.72 -25.70 17.07
CA PRO A 191 -5.63 -26.84 17.27
C PRO A 191 -6.99 -26.48 17.86
N GLN A 192 -7.05 -25.54 18.82
CA GLN A 192 -8.31 -25.13 19.44
C GLN A 192 -9.30 -24.47 18.48
N ARG A 193 -8.83 -23.70 17.47
CA ARG A 193 -9.68 -23.16 16.39
C ARG A 193 -9.88 -24.21 15.30
N ARG A 194 -8.84 -24.94 14.87
CA ARG A 194 -8.96 -26.00 13.85
C ARG A 194 -9.97 -27.11 14.18
N ARG A 195 -10.22 -27.42 15.47
CA ARG A 195 -11.28 -28.35 15.90
C ARG A 195 -12.68 -27.94 15.40
N ALA A 196 -12.96 -26.63 15.26
CA ALA A 196 -14.23 -26.11 14.78
C ALA A 196 -14.46 -26.32 13.26
N LEU A 197 -13.41 -26.60 12.49
CA LEU A 197 -13.48 -26.83 11.04
C LEU A 197 -14.04 -28.21 10.65
N ALA A 198 -14.19 -29.13 11.60
CA ALA A 198 -14.67 -30.50 11.37
C ALA A 198 -13.91 -31.26 10.24
N GLY A 199 -12.63 -30.96 10.05
CA GLY A 199 -11.78 -31.56 9.01
C GLY A 199 -11.77 -30.82 7.66
N TRP A 200 -12.50 -29.71 7.52
CA TRP A 200 -12.42 -28.83 6.36
C TRP A 200 -11.10 -28.06 6.34
N ASP A 201 -10.55 -27.85 5.13
CA ASP A 201 -9.26 -27.19 4.94
C ASP A 201 -9.40 -25.66 4.96
N PRO A 202 -8.83 -24.95 5.95
CA PRO A 202 -8.93 -23.50 6.03
C PRO A 202 -8.20 -22.76 4.92
N ALA A 203 -7.28 -23.40 4.18
CA ALA A 203 -6.64 -22.78 3.01
C ALA A 203 -7.69 -22.38 1.95
N LEU A 204 -8.82 -23.07 1.89
CA LEU A 204 -9.93 -22.78 0.97
C LEU A 204 -10.60 -21.41 1.23
N LEU A 205 -10.36 -20.76 2.37
CA LEU A 205 -10.81 -19.38 2.65
C LEU A 205 -10.18 -18.33 1.72
N SER A 206 -9.04 -18.64 1.10
CA SER A 206 -8.36 -17.78 0.12
C SER A 206 -9.02 -17.77 -1.28
N LYS A 207 -9.99 -18.66 -1.54
CA LYS A 207 -10.73 -18.67 -2.81
C LYS A 207 -11.57 -17.40 -2.96
N PRO A 208 -11.78 -16.87 -4.19
CA PRO A 208 -12.62 -15.69 -4.42
C PRO A 208 -14.06 -15.81 -3.89
N VAL A 209 -14.58 -17.05 -3.85
CA VAL A 209 -15.81 -17.41 -3.15
C VAL A 209 -15.54 -18.71 -2.38
N PRO A 210 -15.24 -18.67 -1.08
CA PRO A 210 -14.98 -19.88 -0.31
C PRO A 210 -16.29 -20.62 -0.03
N GLU A 211 -16.24 -21.95 -0.20
CA GLU A 211 -17.37 -22.84 0.04
C GLU A 211 -17.28 -23.43 1.44
N LEU A 212 -18.09 -22.89 2.34
CA LEU A 212 -18.11 -23.24 3.76
C LEU A 212 -19.08 -24.42 4.00
N PRO A 213 -18.66 -25.49 4.69
CA PRO A 213 -19.48 -26.67 4.86
C PRO A 213 -20.52 -26.45 5.98
N THR A 214 -21.70 -27.06 5.83
CA THR A 214 -22.79 -26.99 6.83
C THR A 214 -22.45 -27.55 8.21
N ALA A 215 -21.39 -28.37 8.31
CA ALA A 215 -20.96 -29.01 9.56
C ALA A 215 -19.86 -28.24 10.33
N MET A 216 -19.33 -27.14 9.78
CA MET A 216 -18.35 -26.30 10.48
C MET A 216 -19.03 -25.49 11.59
N ASP A 217 -18.38 -25.42 12.76
CA ASP A 217 -18.74 -24.50 13.82
C ASP A 217 -18.22 -23.08 13.47
N TRP A 218 -19.15 -22.13 13.31
CA TRP A 218 -18.86 -20.72 13.05
C TRP A 218 -17.98 -20.07 14.12
N GLY A 219 -17.90 -20.65 15.31
CA GLY A 219 -16.92 -20.29 16.34
C GLY A 219 -15.46 -20.39 15.88
N TYR A 220 -15.17 -21.05 14.75
CA TYR A 220 -13.85 -20.96 14.09
C TYR A 220 -13.42 -19.51 13.84
N PHE A 221 -14.34 -18.62 13.45
CA PHE A 221 -14.00 -17.24 13.09
C PHE A 221 -13.86 -16.27 14.27
N ASN A 222 -14.25 -16.70 15.48
CA ASN A 222 -13.93 -15.97 16.70
C ASN A 222 -12.45 -16.18 17.04
N ALA A 223 -11.68 -15.09 17.03
CA ALA A 223 -10.27 -15.08 17.40
C ALA A 223 -10.04 -14.84 18.91
N ALA A 224 -11.04 -14.35 19.65
CA ALA A 224 -10.90 -14.13 21.08
C ALA A 224 -10.94 -15.45 21.87
N PRO A 225 -10.24 -15.54 23.01
CA PRO A 225 -10.47 -16.58 24.03
C PRO A 225 -11.96 -16.70 24.38
N ARG A 226 -12.43 -17.92 24.72
CA ARG A 226 -13.87 -18.18 24.97
C ARG A 226 -14.47 -17.33 26.10
N ASP A 227 -13.67 -16.92 27.08
CA ASP A 227 -14.04 -16.02 28.18
C ASP A 227 -14.06 -14.53 27.80
N GLN A 228 -13.70 -14.20 26.56
CA GLN A 228 -13.75 -12.87 25.93
C GLN A 228 -14.73 -12.82 24.73
N GLN A 229 -15.54 -13.86 24.53
CA GLN A 229 -16.55 -13.93 23.46
C GLN A 229 -17.95 -13.59 24.01
N ILE A 230 -18.34 -12.32 23.85
CA ILE A 230 -19.60 -11.76 24.37
C ILE A 230 -20.69 -11.64 23.29
N PRO A 231 -21.96 -11.33 23.64
CA PRO A 231 -22.94 -10.86 22.66
C PRO A 231 -22.43 -9.65 21.88
N TYR A 232 -23.01 -9.38 20.70
CA TYR A 232 -22.59 -8.26 19.84
C TYR A 232 -22.55 -6.93 20.59
N LEU A 233 -21.48 -6.17 20.38
CA LEU A 233 -21.28 -4.87 21.00
C LEU A 233 -22.35 -3.88 20.49
N GLN A 234 -22.79 -3.00 21.37
CA GLN A 234 -23.69 -1.89 21.07
C GLN A 234 -22.92 -0.66 20.57
N GLY A 235 -21.62 -0.58 20.86
CA GLY A 235 -20.74 0.54 20.49
C GLY A 235 -20.74 1.67 21.51
N ASP A 236 -21.34 1.47 22.69
CA ASP A 236 -21.39 2.43 23.81
C ASP A 236 -20.80 1.89 25.12
N GLU A 237 -20.15 0.72 25.06
CA GLU A 237 -19.56 0.01 26.18
C GLU A 237 -18.50 0.84 26.91
N TRP A 238 -18.40 0.61 28.22
CA TRP A 238 -17.23 1.02 28.99
C TRP A 238 -16.13 -0.04 28.88
N ILE A 239 -14.99 0.38 28.36
CA ILE A 239 -13.72 -0.35 28.37
C ILE A 239 -12.96 0.06 29.64
N LEU A 240 -12.47 -0.91 30.39
CA LEU A 240 -11.66 -0.70 31.59
C LEU A 240 -10.46 -1.64 31.55
N PHE A 241 -9.24 -1.12 31.74
CA PHE A 241 -8.07 -1.95 31.99
C PHE A 241 -7.17 -1.42 33.10
N GLU A 242 -6.59 -2.32 33.89
CA GLU A 242 -5.72 -2.02 35.04
C GLU A 242 -4.35 -2.66 34.83
N GLY A 243 -3.29 -1.93 35.20
CA GLY A 243 -1.90 -2.42 35.09
C GLY A 243 -1.40 -2.63 33.65
N LEU A 244 -2.16 -2.14 32.66
CA LEU A 244 -1.94 -2.32 31.22
C LEU A 244 -1.48 -1.04 30.50
N HIS A 245 -1.03 -0.03 31.26
CA HIS A 245 -0.59 1.25 30.76
C HIS A 245 0.56 1.79 31.64
N PRO A 246 1.58 2.50 31.09
CA PRO A 246 2.77 2.91 31.84
C PRO A 246 2.51 3.89 33.00
N THR A 247 1.57 4.83 32.85
CA THR A 247 1.34 5.90 33.83
C THR A 247 0.04 5.71 34.61
N ALA A 248 -1.09 5.61 33.90
CA ALA A 248 -2.40 5.33 34.48
C ALA A 248 -2.49 3.96 35.17
N ALA A 249 -2.81 3.95 36.47
CA ALA A 249 -3.03 2.71 37.24
C ALA A 249 -4.25 1.91 36.72
N GLN A 250 -5.27 2.63 36.27
CA GLN A 250 -6.47 2.15 35.59
C GLN A 250 -6.77 3.13 34.45
N VAL A 251 -7.08 2.60 33.27
CA VAL A 251 -7.65 3.36 32.15
C VAL A 251 -9.08 2.88 32.00
N ARG A 252 -10.01 3.82 31.94
CA ARG A 252 -11.42 3.56 31.69
C ARG A 252 -11.89 4.52 30.63
N SER A 253 -12.56 4.06 29.59
CA SER A 253 -13.05 4.91 28.51
C SER A 253 -14.37 4.34 27.98
N ARG A 254 -15.27 5.20 27.50
CA ARG A 254 -16.56 4.77 26.95
C ARG A 254 -16.55 4.90 25.43
N LEU A 255 -17.05 3.90 24.71
CA LEU A 255 -17.27 4.03 23.29
C LEU A 255 -18.40 5.04 22.99
N PRO A 256 -18.39 5.75 21.85
CA PRO A 256 -19.26 6.90 21.60
C PRO A 256 -20.74 6.57 21.26
N GLY A 257 -21.12 5.30 21.24
CA GLY A 257 -22.47 4.84 20.85
C GLY A 257 -22.75 4.87 19.36
N LEU A 258 -21.71 4.93 18.51
CA LEU A 258 -21.87 4.98 17.06
C LEU A 258 -22.30 3.62 16.49
N GLU A 259 -23.25 3.66 15.56
CA GLU A 259 -23.67 2.50 14.80
C GLU A 259 -23.18 2.58 13.36
N ALA A 260 -22.58 1.49 12.85
CA ALA A 260 -22.32 1.37 11.42
C ALA A 260 -23.62 1.13 10.65
N ARG A 261 -23.73 1.81 9.51
CA ARG A 261 -24.88 1.76 8.59
C ARG A 261 -24.39 1.44 7.18
N VAL A 262 -25.12 0.58 6.49
CA VAL A 262 -24.80 0.16 5.12
C VAL A 262 -26.04 0.26 4.26
N LEU A 263 -26.01 1.09 3.22
CA LEU A 263 -27.06 1.11 2.20
C LEU A 263 -26.54 0.42 0.94
N VAL A 264 -27.30 -0.56 0.44
CA VAL A 264 -26.96 -1.32 -0.76
C VAL A 264 -28.02 -1.08 -1.83
N ARG A 265 -27.58 -0.74 -3.04
CA ARG A 265 -28.42 -0.61 -4.23
C ARG A 265 -27.81 -1.45 -5.35
N ALA A 266 -28.35 -2.64 -5.56
CA ALA A 266 -27.91 -3.59 -6.58
C ALA A 266 -29.11 -4.23 -7.30
N PRO A 267 -29.88 -3.50 -8.11
CA PRO A 267 -31.07 -4.08 -8.77
C PRO A 267 -30.67 -5.18 -9.78
N PRO A 268 -31.41 -6.31 -9.86
CA PRO A 268 -32.67 -6.62 -9.17
C PRO A 268 -32.53 -7.26 -7.78
N LEU A 269 -31.31 -7.45 -7.25
CA LEU A 269 -31.08 -8.06 -5.93
C LEU A 269 -31.69 -7.23 -4.78
N THR A 270 -31.72 -5.91 -4.94
CA THR A 270 -32.36 -4.97 -4.00
C THR A 270 -33.40 -4.11 -4.71
N ASP A 271 -34.27 -3.47 -3.93
CA ASP A 271 -35.11 -2.38 -4.40
C ASP A 271 -34.27 -1.31 -5.15
N PRO A 272 -34.75 -0.72 -6.26
CA PRO A 272 -34.12 0.43 -6.92
C PRO A 272 -33.85 1.64 -6.01
N ALA A 273 -34.65 1.85 -4.97
CA ALA A 273 -34.39 2.84 -3.93
C ALA A 273 -33.17 2.47 -3.05
N GLY A 274 -32.83 1.18 -2.99
CA GLY A 274 -31.79 0.60 -2.14
C GLY A 274 -32.33 0.09 -0.80
N VAL A 275 -31.62 -0.86 -0.18
CA VAL A 275 -31.93 -1.47 1.11
C VAL A 275 -30.89 -1.08 2.16
N GLU A 276 -31.32 -0.75 3.37
CA GLU A 276 -30.45 -0.56 4.52
C GLU A 276 -30.18 -1.91 5.20
N LEU A 277 -28.92 -2.29 5.34
CA LEU A 277 -28.48 -3.48 6.05
C LEU A 277 -28.01 -3.11 7.44
N ARG A 278 -28.55 -3.81 8.44
CA ARG A 278 -28.10 -3.68 9.83
C ARG A 278 -26.74 -4.38 10.02
N ALA A 279 -25.68 -3.59 10.18
CA ALA A 279 -24.39 -4.10 10.61
C ALA A 279 -24.39 -4.43 12.11
N ARG A 280 -23.65 -5.46 12.53
CA ARG A 280 -23.47 -5.85 13.94
C ARG A 280 -22.01 -5.69 14.33
N CYS A 281 -21.72 -5.06 15.47
CA CYS A 281 -20.34 -4.92 15.95
C CYS A 281 -19.85 -6.27 16.50
N ASP A 282 -18.91 -6.89 15.78
CA ASP A 282 -18.45 -8.27 16.00
C ASP A 282 -17.00 -8.37 16.50
N THR A 283 -16.28 -7.25 16.56
CA THR A 283 -14.90 -7.20 17.04
C THR A 283 -14.61 -5.86 17.72
N LEU A 284 -14.10 -5.91 18.94
CA LEU A 284 -13.39 -4.82 19.62
C LEU A 284 -11.94 -5.28 19.81
N TRP A 285 -11.00 -4.63 19.13
CA TRP A 285 -9.56 -4.81 19.37
C TRP A 285 -9.00 -3.58 20.08
N ILE A 286 -8.28 -3.80 21.18
CA ILE A 286 -7.67 -2.77 22.02
C ILE A 286 -6.15 -2.91 21.93
N ASP A 287 -5.49 -1.85 21.51
CA ASP A 287 -4.06 -1.64 21.72
C ASP A 287 -3.89 -0.79 22.97
N ALA A 288 -3.54 -1.45 24.08
CA ALA A 288 -3.43 -0.82 25.39
C ALA A 288 -2.16 0.05 25.51
N ASP A 289 -1.10 -0.28 24.76
CA ASP A 289 0.15 0.46 24.77
C ASP A 289 -0.01 1.77 23.96
N ALA A 290 -0.80 1.76 22.87
CA ALA A 290 -1.12 2.96 22.06
C ALA A 290 -2.39 3.74 22.50
N LEU A 291 -3.05 3.32 23.58
CA LEU A 291 -4.38 3.80 24.01
C LEU A 291 -5.41 3.88 22.86
N ARG A 292 -5.47 2.86 22.02
CA ARG A 292 -6.31 2.86 20.81
C ARG A 292 -7.24 1.66 20.79
N CYS A 293 -8.41 1.79 20.19
CA CYS A 293 -9.22 0.63 19.85
C CYS A 293 -9.80 0.73 18.43
N THR A 294 -10.10 -0.42 17.85
CA THR A 294 -10.89 -0.51 16.61
C THR A 294 -12.14 -1.31 16.85
N LEU A 295 -13.25 -0.81 16.32
CA LEU A 295 -14.50 -1.55 16.21
C LEU A 295 -14.67 -2.03 14.78
N THR A 296 -14.94 -3.33 14.61
CA THR A 296 -15.35 -3.91 13.33
C THR A 296 -16.82 -4.31 13.42
N TRP A 297 -17.64 -3.75 12.53
CA TRP A 297 -19.01 -4.17 12.30
C TRP A 297 -19.09 -5.01 11.04
N ARG A 298 -20.09 -5.89 10.98
CA ARG A 298 -20.35 -6.74 9.82
C ARG A 298 -21.83 -6.72 9.46
N ALA A 299 -22.12 -6.31 8.24
CA ALA A 299 -23.42 -6.55 7.60
C ALA A 299 -23.36 -7.80 6.71
N SER A 300 -24.51 -8.38 6.39
CA SER A 300 -24.60 -9.53 5.49
C SER A 300 -25.86 -9.45 4.64
N LEU A 301 -25.74 -9.85 3.37
CA LEU A 301 -26.80 -9.87 2.37
C LEU A 301 -26.82 -11.25 1.71
N ALA A 302 -27.97 -11.91 1.71
CA ALA A 302 -28.16 -13.14 0.93
C ALA A 302 -28.17 -12.80 -0.57
N VAL A 303 -27.45 -13.56 -1.36
CA VAL A 303 -27.30 -13.33 -2.81
C VAL A 303 -27.90 -14.52 -3.55
N ALA A 304 -28.84 -14.27 -4.46
CA ALA A 304 -29.29 -15.32 -5.37
C ALA A 304 -28.25 -15.51 -6.48
N GLU A 305 -27.93 -16.75 -6.86
CA GLU A 305 -26.87 -17.02 -7.88
C GLU A 305 -27.13 -16.30 -9.21
N HIS A 306 -28.39 -16.25 -9.66
CA HIS A 306 -28.78 -15.55 -10.88
C HIS A 306 -28.69 -14.01 -10.78
N ALA A 307 -28.33 -13.46 -9.63
CA ALA A 307 -28.21 -12.03 -9.34
C ALA A 307 -26.79 -11.62 -8.94
N LEU A 308 -25.79 -12.49 -9.15
CA LEU A 308 -24.36 -12.17 -9.00
C LEU A 308 -23.96 -10.91 -9.77
N GLU A 309 -24.32 -10.83 -11.06
CA GLU A 309 -24.03 -9.70 -11.95
C GLU A 309 -24.63 -8.35 -11.45
N ALA A 310 -25.65 -8.41 -10.60
CA ALA A 310 -26.25 -7.22 -9.99
C ALA A 310 -25.33 -6.57 -8.96
N LEU A 311 -24.45 -7.35 -8.30
CA LEU A 311 -23.46 -6.83 -7.36
C LEU A 311 -22.34 -6.08 -8.07
N ASP A 312 -21.95 -6.49 -9.27
CA ASP A 312 -20.92 -5.80 -10.05
C ASP A 312 -21.34 -4.35 -10.34
N ARG A 313 -22.60 -4.19 -10.79
CA ARG A 313 -23.24 -2.89 -11.08
C ARG A 313 -23.83 -2.20 -9.85
N GLY A 314 -23.74 -2.82 -8.67
CA GLY A 314 -24.33 -2.31 -7.44
C GLY A 314 -23.47 -1.24 -6.76
N SER A 315 -24.12 -0.34 -6.02
CA SER A 315 -23.48 0.64 -5.14
C SER A 315 -23.70 0.30 -3.67
N LEU A 316 -22.70 0.55 -2.85
CA LEU A 316 -22.71 0.38 -1.40
C LEU A 316 -22.27 1.70 -0.75
N VAL A 317 -23.07 2.22 0.18
CA VAL A 317 -22.72 3.37 1.03
C VAL A 317 -22.52 2.88 2.45
N ALA A 318 -21.32 3.10 2.98
CA ALA A 318 -20.91 2.79 4.34
C ALA A 318 -20.81 4.08 5.15
N THR A 319 -21.34 4.13 6.37
CA THR A 319 -21.20 5.31 7.24
C THR A 319 -21.30 4.96 8.73
N LEU A 320 -20.84 5.88 9.59
CA LEU A 320 -21.08 5.89 11.03
C LEU A 320 -22.13 6.93 11.38
N ALA A 321 -23.15 6.51 12.11
CA ALA A 321 -24.27 7.35 12.53
C ALA A 321 -24.52 7.22 14.04
N LEU A 322 -25.05 8.27 14.68
CA LEU A 322 -25.59 8.16 16.04
C LEU A 322 -26.91 7.37 16.05
N PRO A 323 -27.31 6.76 17.18
CA PRO A 323 -28.55 6.01 17.26
C PRO A 323 -29.77 6.87 16.92
N GLY A 324 -30.47 6.51 15.84
CA GLY A 324 -31.63 7.25 15.31
C GLY A 324 -31.33 8.34 14.28
N GLU A 325 -30.06 8.65 13.99
CA GLU A 325 -29.67 9.54 12.88
C GLU A 325 -30.05 8.88 11.53
N ARG A 326 -30.81 9.60 10.68
CA ARG A 326 -31.23 9.07 9.38
C ARG A 326 -30.13 9.21 8.34
N VAL A 327 -29.65 8.09 7.81
CA VAL A 327 -28.73 8.09 6.68
C VAL A 327 -29.52 8.21 5.38
N ALA A 328 -29.41 9.36 4.71
CA ALA A 328 -29.91 9.53 3.36
C ALA A 328 -28.91 8.94 2.35
N TRP A 329 -29.40 8.46 1.20
CA TRP A 329 -28.56 8.38 0.01
C TRP A 329 -27.99 9.77 -0.29
N PRO A 330 -26.69 9.90 -0.65
CA PRO A 330 -26.15 11.17 -1.10
C PRO A 330 -27.00 11.67 -2.27
N SER A 331 -27.59 12.86 -2.14
CA SER A 331 -28.24 13.51 -3.27
C SER A 331 -27.19 13.71 -4.38
N PRO A 332 -27.56 13.60 -5.67
CA PRO A 332 -26.61 13.82 -6.77
C PRO A 332 -26.00 15.23 -6.81
N ALA A 333 -26.48 16.17 -5.98
CA ALA A 333 -25.91 17.50 -5.75
C ALA A 333 -24.88 17.56 -4.60
N ALA A 334 -24.57 16.44 -3.93
CA ALA A 334 -23.56 16.34 -2.86
C ALA A 334 -22.28 15.60 -3.30
N ALA A 335 -22.18 15.26 -4.59
CA ALA A 335 -20.91 14.96 -5.25
C ALA A 335 -20.50 16.21 -6.04
N GLY A 336 -19.22 16.61 -5.95
CA GLY A 336 -18.67 17.69 -6.78
C GLY A 336 -18.80 17.37 -8.28
N PRO A 337 -18.94 18.38 -9.15
CA PRO A 337 -19.38 18.16 -10.52
C PRO A 337 -18.32 17.46 -11.38
N SER A 338 -18.72 16.40 -12.10
CA SER A 338 -17.96 15.93 -13.26
C SER A 338 -17.97 17.00 -14.37
N PRO A 339 -16.83 17.28 -15.03
CA PRO A 339 -16.79 18.15 -16.20
C PRO A 339 -17.43 17.45 -17.41
N ALA A 340 -18.69 17.78 -17.69
CA ALA A 340 -19.34 17.44 -18.95
C ALA A 340 -18.74 18.30 -20.10
N GLY A 341 -18.42 17.66 -21.23
CA GLY A 341 -17.81 18.35 -22.37
C GLY A 341 -18.75 19.35 -23.06
N PRO A 342 -18.21 20.40 -23.72
CA PRO A 342 -19.02 21.40 -24.41
C PRO A 342 -19.58 20.89 -25.74
N SER A 343 -20.78 21.35 -26.08
CA SER A 343 -21.32 21.36 -27.45
C SER A 343 -21.96 22.72 -27.75
N PRO A 344 -22.03 23.12 -29.04
CA PRO A 344 -21.62 24.46 -29.43
C PRO A 344 -22.70 25.56 -29.31
N ALA A 345 -22.22 26.80 -29.22
CA ALA A 345 -23.03 27.99 -29.06
C ALA A 345 -23.75 28.45 -30.35
N GLY A 346 -24.88 29.16 -30.16
CA GLY A 346 -25.52 30.06 -31.13
C GLY A 346 -25.71 31.46 -30.50
N PRO A 347 -25.75 32.55 -31.29
CA PRO A 347 -25.37 33.88 -30.78
C PRO A 347 -26.50 34.81 -30.30
N SER A 348 -26.14 35.68 -29.33
CA SER A 348 -26.39 37.12 -29.09
C SER A 348 -27.26 37.97 -30.06
N PRO A 349 -27.67 39.22 -29.70
CA PRO A 349 -27.42 40.04 -28.48
C PRO A 349 -28.74 40.39 -27.73
N ALA A 350 -28.93 41.40 -26.85
CA ALA A 350 -28.16 42.56 -26.36
C ALA A 350 -28.58 42.99 -24.92
N GLY A 351 -28.03 44.11 -24.40
CA GLY A 351 -28.49 44.79 -23.16
C GLY A 351 -29.31 46.08 -23.44
N PRO A 352 -29.39 47.08 -22.51
CA PRO A 352 -28.70 47.19 -21.21
C PRO A 352 -29.54 47.68 -19.98
N SER A 353 -28.95 47.52 -18.79
CA SER A 353 -29.08 48.40 -17.59
C SER A 353 -30.43 48.56 -16.84
N PRO A 354 -30.42 49.03 -15.55
CA PRO A 354 -31.32 48.47 -14.53
C PRO A 354 -32.37 49.42 -13.88
N ALA A 355 -33.24 48.77 -13.09
CA ALA A 355 -34.03 49.26 -11.94
C ALA A 355 -35.26 50.19 -12.16
N GLY A 356 -36.45 49.75 -11.68
CA GLY A 356 -37.61 50.65 -11.56
C GLY A 356 -39.02 50.01 -11.37
N ARG A 357 -39.35 49.59 -10.14
CA ARG A 357 -40.70 49.56 -9.49
C ARG A 357 -42.00 49.33 -10.33
N SER A 358 -42.67 48.19 -10.05
CA SER A 358 -44.08 48.08 -9.54
C SER A 358 -45.30 48.57 -10.39
N PRO A 359 -46.55 48.13 -10.11
CA PRO A 359 -47.07 46.76 -10.23
C PRO A 359 -48.45 46.69 -10.96
N ALA A 360 -49.13 45.53 -10.84
CA ALA A 360 -50.56 45.24 -11.09
C ALA A 360 -50.92 44.50 -12.40
N ALA A 361 -51.98 43.70 -12.30
CA ALA A 361 -52.46 42.69 -13.26
C ALA A 361 -53.94 42.98 -13.62
N PRO A 362 -54.78 42.05 -14.15
CA PRO A 362 -54.62 40.90 -15.09
C PRO A 362 -55.69 41.05 -16.24
N PRO A 363 -56.45 40.05 -16.77
CA PRO A 363 -56.21 38.64 -17.18
C PRO A 363 -56.71 38.28 -18.64
N VAL A 364 -56.75 36.98 -18.98
CA VAL A 364 -57.71 36.25 -19.88
C VAL A 364 -57.32 35.90 -21.36
N LEU A 365 -56.82 34.66 -21.57
CA LEU A 365 -57.35 33.53 -22.41
C LEU A 365 -57.92 33.73 -23.87
N PRO A 366 -58.14 32.66 -24.71
CA PRO A 366 -57.28 31.52 -25.13
C PRO A 366 -57.46 31.06 -26.64
N VAL A 367 -56.90 29.87 -27.00
CA VAL A 367 -57.20 28.92 -28.14
C VAL A 367 -56.63 29.15 -29.57
N GLY A 368 -56.13 28.08 -30.24
CA GLY A 368 -56.42 27.88 -31.69
C GLY A 368 -55.39 27.31 -32.71
N ALA A 369 -55.11 26.00 -32.68
CA ALA A 369 -55.03 25.03 -33.82
C ALA A 369 -54.33 25.27 -35.22
N THR A 370 -53.56 24.24 -35.64
CA THR A 370 -53.52 23.53 -36.97
C THR A 370 -52.80 24.03 -38.28
N THR A 371 -51.78 23.24 -38.70
CA THR A 371 -51.45 22.63 -40.05
C THR A 371 -51.06 23.39 -41.36
N ALA A 372 -49.80 23.15 -41.82
CA ALA A 372 -49.30 22.72 -43.19
C ALA A 372 -49.46 23.64 -44.48
N PRO A 373 -48.88 23.31 -45.68
CA PRO A 373 -47.43 23.18 -46.06
C PRO A 373 -46.96 23.76 -47.47
N LEU A 374 -45.63 23.85 -47.74
CA LEU A 374 -44.87 23.91 -49.07
C LEU A 374 -45.08 25.15 -50.04
N PRO A 375 -44.32 25.41 -51.17
CA PRO A 375 -43.06 24.85 -51.79
C PRO A 375 -41.97 25.84 -52.41
N GLU A 376 -40.85 25.30 -52.95
CA GLU A 376 -39.92 25.65 -54.11
C GLU A 376 -39.35 27.06 -54.54
N GLY A 377 -38.08 27.10 -55.08
CA GLY A 377 -37.73 27.91 -56.30
C GLY A 377 -36.29 28.52 -56.59
N VAL A 378 -35.58 28.01 -57.63
CA VAL A 378 -34.69 28.70 -58.66
C VAL A 378 -33.17 29.04 -58.40
N ARG A 379 -32.34 29.10 -59.50
CA ARG A 379 -30.83 29.18 -59.60
C ARG A 379 -30.28 30.36 -60.53
N PRO A 380 -29.13 30.30 -61.31
CA PRO A 380 -27.86 31.04 -61.06
C PRO A 380 -27.26 31.82 -62.30
N PRO A 381 -25.99 32.32 -62.23
CA PRO A 381 -24.86 31.89 -63.12
C PRO A 381 -23.45 31.94 -62.41
N ALA A 382 -22.24 31.63 -62.94
CA ALA A 382 -21.68 30.79 -64.04
C ALA A 382 -20.11 30.62 -63.86
N LEU A 383 -19.31 30.32 -64.91
CA LEU A 383 -17.83 30.09 -64.96
C LEU A 383 -17.18 30.84 -66.18
N PRO A 384 -15.93 30.60 -66.66
CA PRO A 384 -15.33 29.34 -67.21
C PRO A 384 -13.95 29.02 -66.58
N PHE A 385 -13.10 28.02 -66.93
CA PHE A 385 -12.99 26.96 -67.97
C PHE A 385 -12.70 25.59 -67.27
N GLY A 386 -12.48 24.39 -67.85
CA GLY A 386 -12.35 23.87 -69.24
C GLY A 386 -10.88 23.59 -69.64
N GLY A 387 -10.40 22.41 -70.08
CA GLY A 387 -10.95 21.04 -70.32
C GLY A 387 -9.80 20.13 -70.87
N PRO A 388 -10.01 18.94 -71.52
CA PRO A 388 -11.25 18.19 -71.78
C PRO A 388 -11.24 16.65 -71.54
N GLY A 389 -12.45 16.08 -71.34
CA GLY A 389 -12.86 14.68 -71.64
C GLY A 389 -12.71 13.62 -70.52
N ALA A 390 -13.18 12.36 -70.64
CA ALA A 390 -14.29 11.71 -71.40
C ALA A 390 -14.39 10.22 -70.94
N SER A 391 -15.49 9.43 -71.02
CA SER A 391 -16.94 9.67 -71.21
C SER A 391 -17.77 8.38 -70.97
N ALA A 392 -18.92 8.48 -70.24
CA ALA A 392 -20.03 7.49 -70.11
C ALA A 392 -19.76 6.13 -69.39
N GLY A 393 -20.73 5.45 -68.75
CA GLY A 393 -22.19 5.68 -68.64
C GLY A 393 -22.88 4.82 -67.54
N GLN A 394 -24.22 4.93 -67.42
CA GLN A 394 -25.06 4.48 -66.28
C GLN A 394 -25.71 3.08 -66.44
N ALA A 395 -26.26 2.54 -65.31
CA ALA A 395 -27.37 1.56 -65.12
C ALA A 395 -27.00 0.45 -64.09
N SER A 396 -27.87 -0.16 -63.28
CA SER A 396 -29.31 0.02 -62.93
C SER A 396 -29.65 -0.82 -61.65
N GLY A 397 -30.86 -0.68 -61.09
CA GLY A 397 -31.32 -1.34 -59.85
C GLY A 397 -31.70 -2.85 -59.91
N PRO A 398 -32.29 -3.40 -58.81
CA PRO A 398 -32.20 -4.82 -58.41
C PRO A 398 -33.37 -5.72 -58.90
N PRO A 399 -33.34 -7.07 -58.67
CA PRO A 399 -34.10 -7.61 -57.52
C PRO A 399 -33.62 -8.95 -56.88
N ALA A 400 -34.18 -9.22 -55.68
CA ALA A 400 -34.62 -10.51 -55.10
C ALA A 400 -33.70 -11.76 -54.95
N VAL A 401 -33.44 -12.09 -53.66
CA VAL A 401 -33.66 -13.38 -52.97
C VAL A 401 -33.84 -14.67 -53.80
N LEU A 402 -32.98 -15.67 -53.54
CA LEU A 402 -33.41 -17.06 -53.28
C LEU A 402 -32.32 -17.87 -52.56
N ALA A 403 -32.73 -18.81 -51.70
CA ALA A 403 -31.84 -19.66 -50.92
C ALA A 403 -31.31 -20.86 -51.73
N GLY A 404 -30.13 -21.35 -51.37
CA GLY A 404 -29.54 -22.56 -51.97
C GLY A 404 -28.26 -23.00 -51.27
N THR A 405 -28.38 -23.97 -50.37
CA THR A 405 -27.24 -24.68 -49.74
C THR A 405 -26.35 -25.35 -50.77
N ARG A 406 -25.04 -25.21 -50.65
CA ARG A 406 -24.04 -26.09 -51.30
C ARG A 406 -22.93 -26.46 -50.33
N GLU A 407 -22.60 -27.75 -50.35
CA GLU A 407 -21.53 -28.37 -49.57
C GLU A 407 -20.15 -27.89 -50.06
N PHE A 408 -19.21 -27.73 -49.12
CA PHE A 408 -17.82 -27.39 -49.43
C PHE A 408 -16.99 -28.67 -49.61
N ASN A 409 -16.33 -28.83 -50.76
CA ASN A 409 -15.38 -29.91 -51.01
C ASN A 409 -13.94 -29.40 -50.81
N LEU A 410 -13.15 -30.10 -49.99
CA LEU A 410 -11.81 -29.67 -49.57
C LEU A 410 -10.72 -29.82 -50.65
N GLN A 411 -11.00 -30.47 -51.79
CA GLN A 411 -9.96 -30.85 -52.75
C GLN A 411 -9.55 -29.75 -53.74
N ASP A 412 -10.39 -28.73 -53.99
CA ASP A 412 -10.10 -27.71 -55.00
C ASP A 412 -9.12 -26.61 -54.51
N VAL A 413 -9.02 -26.39 -53.19
CA VAL A 413 -8.10 -25.39 -52.60
C VAL A 413 -6.63 -25.85 -52.67
N MET A 414 -6.39 -27.16 -52.69
CA MET A 414 -5.04 -27.76 -52.62
C MET A 414 -4.25 -27.70 -53.93
N ARG A 415 -4.75 -27.05 -54.99
CA ARG A 415 -4.17 -27.15 -56.35
C ARG A 415 -3.55 -25.89 -56.93
N GLY A 416 -3.70 -24.74 -56.29
CA GLY A 416 -3.19 -23.46 -56.78
C GLY A 416 -2.26 -22.78 -55.78
N LEU A 417 -0.96 -23.13 -55.79
CA LEU A 417 0.20 -22.30 -55.42
C LEU A 417 1.50 -23.13 -55.52
N ARG A 418 2.14 -23.09 -56.69
CA ARG A 418 3.55 -23.48 -56.93
C ARG A 418 4.13 -22.51 -57.97
N GLN A 419 5.44 -22.25 -57.86
CA GLN A 419 6.27 -21.30 -58.65
C GLN A 419 5.98 -19.83 -58.28
N GLU A 420 6.87 -19.10 -57.60
CA GLU A 420 8.28 -18.74 -57.87
C GLU A 420 8.47 -17.66 -58.94
N ASP A 421 9.01 -16.50 -58.54
CA ASP A 421 10.25 -15.95 -59.11
C ASP A 421 10.80 -14.78 -58.25
N ALA A 422 12.12 -14.70 -58.10
CA ALA A 422 12.89 -13.60 -57.49
C ALA A 422 13.89 -13.03 -58.53
N PRO A 423 14.61 -11.90 -58.29
CA PRO A 423 15.95 -12.03 -57.67
C PRO A 423 16.62 -10.79 -56.99
N PHE A 424 17.30 -11.01 -55.85
CA PHE A 424 18.69 -10.56 -55.46
C PHE A 424 19.14 -9.06 -55.52
N PRO A 425 20.35 -8.65 -55.01
CA PRO A 425 21.40 -9.36 -54.25
C PRO A 425 22.00 -8.67 -52.99
N LEU A 426 22.72 -9.43 -52.14
CA LEU A 426 24.13 -9.21 -51.74
C LEU A 426 24.67 -10.38 -50.86
N ALA A 427 26.00 -10.52 -50.71
CA ALA A 427 26.70 -11.76 -50.30
C ALA A 427 28.00 -11.47 -49.47
N PRO A 428 28.94 -12.42 -49.21
CA PRO A 428 28.82 -13.59 -48.30
C PRO A 428 30.07 -13.89 -47.41
N ALA A 429 29.95 -14.78 -46.40
CA ALA A 429 31.00 -15.70 -45.84
C ALA A 429 30.42 -16.48 -44.63
N ARG A 430 30.83 -17.69 -44.19
CA ARG A 430 31.35 -18.98 -44.72
C ARG A 430 31.45 -19.93 -43.47
N PRO A 431 31.38 -21.28 -43.55
CA PRO A 431 31.09 -22.16 -42.40
C PRO A 431 32.21 -23.17 -42.02
N PRO A 432 31.99 -23.99 -40.97
CA PRO A 432 32.25 -25.45 -40.97
C PRO A 432 30.97 -26.25 -40.60
N GLU A 433 30.55 -27.31 -41.30
CA GLU A 433 31.08 -28.69 -41.49
C GLU A 433 30.52 -29.77 -40.51
N SER A 434 30.19 -30.93 -41.10
CA SER A 434 29.57 -32.19 -40.60
C SER A 434 30.05 -32.70 -39.24
N ALA A 435 29.23 -33.20 -38.30
CA ALA A 435 28.31 -34.37 -38.33
C ALA A 435 29.01 -35.75 -38.32
N GLU A 436 28.77 -36.59 -37.28
CA GLU A 436 28.42 -38.04 -37.36
C GLU A 436 28.33 -38.79 -35.99
N THR A 437 27.36 -39.72 -35.90
CA THR A 437 27.22 -40.95 -35.05
C THR A 437 27.32 -40.98 -33.51
N GLU A 438 26.14 -41.19 -32.89
CA GLU A 438 25.73 -42.33 -32.02
C GLU A 438 26.56 -42.91 -30.83
N ALA A 439 25.80 -43.07 -29.72
CA ALA A 439 25.75 -44.22 -28.79
C ALA A 439 26.81 -44.40 -27.65
N ALA A 440 26.40 -44.02 -26.43
CA ALA A 440 26.79 -44.65 -25.16
C ALA A 440 25.50 -44.94 -24.36
N ARG A 441 25.14 -46.17 -23.96
CA ARG A 441 25.80 -47.15 -23.05
C ARG A 441 26.11 -46.57 -21.67
N GLN A 442 25.33 -47.01 -20.67
CA GLN A 442 25.57 -46.75 -19.24
C GLN A 442 26.93 -47.32 -18.81
N PRO A 443 27.74 -46.60 -18.01
CA PRO A 443 28.96 -47.13 -17.42
C PRO A 443 28.65 -48.02 -16.20
N ALA A 444 29.36 -49.13 -16.07
CA ALA A 444 29.36 -49.95 -14.87
C ALA A 444 30.42 -49.46 -13.87
N GLU A 445 30.13 -49.55 -12.58
CA GLU A 445 31.10 -49.24 -11.52
C GLU A 445 32.30 -50.21 -11.56
N ILE A 446 33.52 -49.67 -11.40
CA ILE A 446 34.74 -50.46 -11.30
C ILE A 446 35.14 -50.55 -9.82
N PRO A 447 35.17 -51.74 -9.21
CA PRO A 447 35.59 -51.90 -7.81
C PRO A 447 37.04 -51.46 -7.57
N TRP A 448 37.30 -50.93 -6.38
CA TRP A 448 38.62 -50.43 -5.93
C TRP A 448 39.79 -51.42 -6.14
N GLU A 449 39.55 -52.72 -5.94
CA GLU A 449 40.57 -53.77 -6.16
C GLU A 449 40.97 -53.91 -7.64
N SER A 450 40.07 -53.63 -8.59
CA SER A 450 40.39 -53.63 -10.03
C SER A 450 41.27 -52.44 -10.41
N LEU A 451 41.17 -51.31 -9.71
CA LEU A 451 42.06 -50.15 -9.90
C LEU A 451 43.47 -50.41 -9.34
N LYS A 452 43.59 -51.17 -8.23
CA LYS A 452 44.89 -51.60 -7.70
C LYS A 452 45.66 -52.50 -8.68
N GLN A 453 44.98 -53.41 -9.37
CA GLN A 453 45.62 -54.25 -10.40
C GLN A 453 46.02 -53.46 -11.66
N ALA A 454 45.26 -52.43 -12.04
CA ALA A 454 45.55 -51.62 -13.22
C ALA A 454 46.74 -50.64 -13.01
N PHE A 455 46.90 -50.09 -11.80
CA PHE A 455 47.94 -49.08 -11.49
C PHE A 455 48.73 -49.41 -10.21
N PRO A 456 49.46 -50.55 -10.15
CA PRO A 456 50.11 -51.02 -8.93
C PRO A 456 51.15 -50.06 -8.35
N ALA A 457 51.83 -49.28 -9.21
CA ALA A 457 52.79 -48.25 -8.76
C ALA A 457 52.11 -47.06 -8.05
N MET A 458 50.87 -46.73 -8.41
CA MET A 458 50.12 -45.63 -7.80
C MET A 458 49.46 -46.06 -6.49
N ALA A 459 48.96 -47.30 -6.42
CA ALA A 459 48.49 -47.91 -5.17
C ALA A 459 49.62 -48.00 -4.12
N ALA A 460 50.81 -48.47 -4.52
CA ALA A 460 51.98 -48.54 -3.64
C ALA A 460 52.46 -47.16 -3.15
N HIS A 461 52.26 -46.09 -3.93
CA HIS A 461 52.62 -44.72 -3.53
C HIS A 461 51.65 -44.14 -2.50
N ILE A 462 50.34 -44.43 -2.65
CA ILE A 462 49.29 -43.97 -1.73
C ILE A 462 49.33 -44.75 -0.41
N GLU A 463 49.60 -46.06 -0.43
CA GLU A 463 49.76 -46.87 0.79
C GLU A 463 51.08 -46.57 1.54
N ALA A 464 52.09 -46.01 0.88
CA ALA A 464 53.34 -45.55 1.51
C ALA A 464 53.23 -44.17 2.19
N LEU A 465 52.25 -43.34 1.81
CA LEU A 465 52.02 -42.01 2.37
C LEU A 465 51.02 -42.08 3.54
N GLY A 466 51.51 -42.59 4.67
CA GLY A 466 50.77 -42.63 5.94
C GLY A 466 50.17 -41.27 6.30
N GLY A 467 48.85 -41.23 6.52
CA GLY A 467 48.04 -40.04 6.32
C GLY A 467 48.34 -38.81 7.18
N ALA A 468 48.42 -37.65 6.51
CA ALA A 468 48.00 -36.34 7.00
C ALA A 468 47.83 -35.35 5.82
N PRO A 469 46.70 -34.64 5.66
CA PRO A 469 46.53 -33.64 4.59
C PRO A 469 46.77 -32.20 5.09
N LEU A 470 47.78 -31.52 4.54
CA LEU A 470 48.09 -30.08 4.72
C LEU A 470 48.93 -29.59 3.49
N PRO A 471 49.00 -28.27 3.17
CA PRO A 471 48.16 -27.76 2.08
C PRO A 471 48.91 -27.02 0.93
N THR A 472 48.12 -26.37 0.06
CA THR A 472 48.43 -25.23 -0.85
C THR A 472 49.17 -25.45 -2.19
N ALA A 473 48.51 -24.98 -3.27
CA ALA A 473 49.02 -24.19 -4.41
C ALA A 473 50.12 -24.79 -5.34
N THR A 474 50.17 -24.57 -6.66
CA THR A 474 49.36 -23.74 -7.60
C THR A 474 49.62 -24.19 -9.05
N LEU A 475 48.64 -24.00 -9.94
CA LEU A 475 48.74 -23.46 -11.33
C LEU A 475 47.67 -24.12 -12.25
N PRO A 476 46.70 -23.36 -12.79
CA PRO A 476 45.72 -23.89 -13.74
C PRO A 476 46.25 -23.89 -15.19
N LEU A 477 45.96 -24.98 -15.90
CA LEU A 477 46.01 -25.08 -17.37
C LEU A 477 44.69 -24.54 -17.97
N PRO A 478 44.63 -24.17 -19.26
CA PRO A 478 43.44 -23.59 -19.86
C PRO A 478 42.23 -24.53 -19.81
N GLU A 479 41.08 -23.98 -19.45
CA GLU A 479 39.82 -24.71 -19.33
C GLU A 479 39.30 -25.16 -20.72
N PRO A 480 38.71 -26.37 -20.82
CA PRO A 480 37.95 -26.77 -22.01
C PRO A 480 36.64 -25.97 -22.10
N GLU A 481 36.10 -25.81 -23.31
CA GLU A 481 34.84 -25.08 -23.52
C GLU A 481 33.68 -25.69 -22.69
N PRO A 482 32.82 -24.84 -22.07
CA PRO A 482 31.74 -25.34 -21.21
C PRO A 482 30.67 -26.07 -22.04
N SER A 483 30.45 -27.34 -21.69
CA SER A 483 29.34 -28.13 -22.22
C SER A 483 27.99 -27.51 -21.86
N ARG A 484 27.02 -27.58 -22.79
CA ARG A 484 25.65 -27.10 -22.57
C ARG A 484 25.01 -27.81 -21.36
N PRO A 485 24.21 -27.09 -20.53
CA PRO A 485 23.59 -27.65 -19.34
C PRO A 485 22.61 -28.78 -19.66
N THR A 486 22.56 -29.76 -18.76
CA THR A 486 21.63 -30.89 -18.83
C THR A 486 20.26 -30.53 -18.26
N SER A 487 19.28 -31.42 -18.43
CA SER A 487 17.92 -31.20 -17.90
C SER A 487 17.84 -31.17 -16.38
N GLU A 488 18.82 -31.74 -15.66
CA GLU A 488 18.89 -31.68 -14.19
C GLU A 488 19.52 -30.37 -13.70
N ASP A 489 20.47 -29.78 -14.44
CA ASP A 489 21.02 -28.45 -14.14
C ASP A 489 19.97 -27.33 -14.24
N LEU A 490 18.90 -27.55 -15.02
CA LEU A 490 17.80 -26.61 -15.25
C LEU A 490 16.71 -26.66 -14.16
N ALA A 491 16.80 -27.58 -13.19
CA ALA A 491 15.81 -27.73 -12.11
C ALA A 491 16.07 -26.78 -10.92
N ALA A 492 17.26 -26.21 -10.81
CA ALA A 492 17.54 -25.10 -9.90
C ALA A 492 17.34 -23.78 -10.66
N SER A 493 16.31 -23.00 -10.30
CA SER A 493 16.15 -21.66 -10.87
C SER A 493 17.42 -20.82 -10.62
N PRO A 494 18.01 -20.20 -11.64
CA PRO A 494 18.97 -19.13 -11.38
C PRO A 494 18.22 -18.00 -10.68
N ASP A 495 18.72 -17.55 -9.53
CA ASP A 495 18.18 -16.42 -8.78
C ASP A 495 18.28 -15.13 -9.62
N MET A 496 17.27 -14.92 -10.45
CA MET A 496 17.00 -13.65 -11.11
C MET A 496 16.73 -12.60 -10.02
N PRO A 497 17.46 -11.47 -9.98
CA PRO A 497 17.04 -10.35 -9.15
C PRO A 497 15.66 -9.91 -9.67
N PRO A 498 14.63 -9.82 -8.81
CA PRO A 498 13.34 -9.30 -9.24
C PRO A 498 13.53 -7.85 -9.74
N PRO A 499 12.77 -7.40 -10.74
CA PRO A 499 12.81 -6.01 -11.17
C PRO A 499 12.55 -5.11 -9.94
N ALA A 500 13.43 -4.13 -9.72
CA ALA A 500 13.40 -3.32 -8.52
C ALA A 500 12.07 -2.54 -8.46
N ARG A 501 11.18 -2.93 -7.52
CA ARG A 501 9.94 -2.21 -7.29
C ARG A 501 10.24 -0.85 -6.68
N THR A 502 9.93 0.21 -7.39
CA THR A 502 9.77 1.57 -6.84
C THR A 502 8.34 2.00 -7.05
N THR A 503 7.63 2.32 -5.97
CA THR A 503 6.43 3.14 -6.04
C THR A 503 6.81 4.53 -6.56
N GLU A 504 6.44 4.82 -7.81
CA GLU A 504 6.46 6.13 -8.49
C GLU A 504 7.57 7.13 -8.09
N ASN A 505 8.75 7.04 -8.72
CA ASN A 505 9.76 8.11 -8.64
C ASN A 505 9.53 9.25 -9.64
N VAL A 506 8.80 9.00 -10.75
CA VAL A 506 8.46 10.01 -11.77
C VAL A 506 6.95 10.24 -11.77
N PRO A 507 6.46 11.46 -11.43
CA PRO A 507 5.04 11.78 -11.46
C PRO A 507 4.40 11.57 -12.84
N VAL A 508 3.28 10.84 -12.91
CA VAL A 508 2.56 10.57 -14.15
C VAL A 508 1.25 11.37 -14.21
N LEU A 509 1.24 12.43 -15.00
CA LEU A 509 0.04 13.19 -15.35
C LEU A 509 -0.73 12.48 -16.48
N ASN A 510 -1.63 11.58 -16.10
CA ASN A 510 -2.41 10.78 -17.04
C ASN A 510 -3.78 11.40 -17.34
N LEU A 511 -4.00 11.80 -18.61
CA LEU A 511 -5.28 12.24 -19.16
C LEU A 511 -5.87 11.24 -20.17
N ALA A 512 -5.22 10.09 -20.39
CA ALA A 512 -5.80 8.99 -21.15
C ALA A 512 -6.75 8.19 -20.24
N PRO A 513 -7.82 7.57 -20.78
CA PRO A 513 -8.75 6.74 -20.01
C PRO A 513 -8.18 5.32 -19.74
N PHE A 514 -6.85 5.19 -19.63
CA PHE A 514 -6.12 3.93 -19.61
C PHE A 514 -5.08 3.97 -18.49
N PRO A 515 -4.96 2.95 -17.61
CA PRO A 515 -3.87 2.88 -16.64
C PRO A 515 -2.49 2.94 -17.31
N ALA A 516 -1.58 3.70 -16.68
CA ALA A 516 -0.21 3.92 -17.12
C ALA A 516 0.75 3.71 -15.95
N PHE A 517 1.91 3.12 -16.21
CA PHE A 517 2.95 2.85 -15.20
C PHE A 517 4.35 2.85 -15.83
N THR A 518 5.38 2.85 -14.99
CA THR A 518 6.79 2.89 -15.41
C THR A 518 7.60 1.75 -14.77
N LEU A 519 8.64 1.32 -15.47
CA LEU A 519 9.60 0.30 -15.02
C LEU A 519 11.02 0.77 -15.34
N PRO A 520 11.85 1.10 -14.34
CA PRO A 520 13.24 1.45 -14.55
C PRO A 520 14.08 0.20 -14.83
N TRP A 521 14.80 0.16 -15.96
CA TRP A 521 15.70 -0.95 -16.32
C TRP A 521 16.71 -0.57 -17.41
N GLN A 522 17.87 -1.22 -17.48
CA GLN A 522 18.86 -0.97 -18.53
C GLN A 522 18.56 -1.78 -19.81
N VAL A 523 17.84 -1.19 -20.77
CA VAL A 523 17.62 -1.81 -22.09
C VAL A 523 18.82 -1.61 -23.03
N ARG A 524 19.60 -0.55 -22.80
CA ARG A 524 20.81 -0.22 -23.56
C ARG A 524 22.00 0.10 -22.64
N PRO A 525 22.63 -0.93 -22.03
CA PRO A 525 23.79 -0.73 -21.18
C PRO A 525 24.89 0.09 -21.89
N PRO A 526 25.57 1.02 -21.20
CA PRO A 526 25.50 1.29 -19.76
C PRO A 526 24.42 2.30 -19.33
N ARG A 527 23.49 2.70 -20.23
CA ARG A 527 22.45 3.68 -19.89
C ARG A 527 21.27 3.00 -19.19
N ASP A 528 20.79 3.64 -18.12
CA ASP A 528 19.47 3.33 -17.57
C ASP A 528 18.37 3.69 -18.59
N SER A 529 17.21 3.08 -18.46
CA SER A 529 16.06 3.33 -19.34
C SER A 529 14.77 3.24 -18.53
N LEU A 530 13.81 4.10 -18.83
CA LEU A 530 12.47 4.07 -18.26
C LEU A 530 11.52 3.46 -19.29
N THR A 531 11.09 2.23 -19.03
CA THR A 531 10.03 1.60 -19.82
C THR A 531 8.69 2.15 -19.34
N ILE A 532 7.90 2.70 -20.26
CA ILE A 532 6.59 3.29 -19.96
C ILE A 532 5.53 2.40 -20.59
N VAL A 533 4.55 1.96 -19.82
CA VAL A 533 3.51 1.04 -20.26
C VAL A 533 2.14 1.67 -20.04
N VAL A 534 1.28 1.61 -21.05
CA VAL A 534 -0.12 2.05 -20.99
C VAL A 534 -1.00 0.89 -21.46
N LYS A 535 -1.99 0.50 -20.65
CA LYS A 535 -2.86 -0.66 -20.91
C LYS A 535 -4.30 -0.19 -21.10
N GLY A 536 -4.89 -0.48 -22.27
CA GLY A 536 -6.29 -0.19 -22.57
C GLY A 536 -7.12 -1.45 -22.69
N THR A 537 -8.29 -1.45 -22.05
CA THR A 537 -9.30 -2.51 -22.11
C THR A 537 -10.47 -2.06 -22.97
N PHE A 538 -10.91 -2.93 -23.88
CA PHE A 538 -11.93 -2.64 -24.89
C PHE A 538 -12.92 -3.79 -25.00
N THR A 539 -14.16 -3.46 -25.35
CA THR A 539 -15.21 -4.43 -25.70
C THR A 539 -15.21 -4.65 -27.21
N LEU A 540 -15.16 -5.90 -27.65
CA LEU A 540 -15.28 -6.28 -29.05
C LEU A 540 -16.74 -6.10 -29.51
N VAL A 541 -16.96 -5.20 -30.47
CA VAL A 541 -18.28 -4.94 -31.06
C VAL A 541 -18.31 -5.53 -32.48
N PRO A 542 -19.08 -6.62 -32.73
CA PRO A 542 -19.17 -7.19 -34.07
C PRO A 542 -19.65 -6.17 -35.11
N GLY A 543 -18.89 -6.03 -36.20
CA GLY A 543 -19.16 -5.09 -37.29
C GLY A 543 -18.69 -3.65 -37.05
N ALA A 544 -18.05 -3.33 -35.93
CA ALA A 544 -17.60 -1.97 -35.60
C ALA A 544 -16.16 -1.96 -35.02
N PRO A 545 -15.55 -0.78 -34.85
CA PRO A 545 -14.36 -0.63 -34.02
C PRO A 545 -14.65 -1.04 -32.57
N ALA A 546 -13.67 -1.65 -31.92
CA ALA A 546 -13.75 -1.98 -30.50
C ALA A 546 -13.99 -0.71 -29.67
N ALA A 547 -14.92 -0.77 -28.71
CA ALA A 547 -15.27 0.35 -27.86
C ALA A 547 -14.42 0.33 -26.58
N ILE A 548 -14.05 1.49 -26.03
CA ILE A 548 -13.41 1.57 -24.71
C ILE A 548 -14.34 0.91 -23.68
N ALA A 549 -13.83 -0.05 -22.91
CA ALA A 549 -14.60 -0.72 -21.88
C ALA A 549 -14.89 0.25 -20.71
N PRO A 550 -16.06 0.16 -20.06
CA PRO A 550 -16.39 1.03 -18.93
C PRO A 550 -15.43 0.81 -17.74
N ASP A 551 -15.01 -0.44 -17.55
CA ASP A 551 -14.02 -0.85 -16.57
C ASP A 551 -12.68 -1.13 -17.27
N GLN A 552 -11.59 -0.63 -16.70
CA GLN A 552 -10.23 -0.82 -17.23
C GLN A 552 -9.46 -1.80 -16.32
N GLU A 553 -8.87 -2.83 -16.92
CA GLU A 553 -8.00 -3.74 -16.19
C GLU A 553 -6.68 -3.07 -15.83
N LEU A 554 -6.28 -3.20 -14.56
CA LEU A 554 -4.94 -2.88 -14.10
C LEU A 554 -3.89 -3.82 -14.74
N PRO A 555 -2.59 -3.47 -14.71
CA PRO A 555 -1.51 -4.33 -15.20
C PRO A 555 -1.53 -5.70 -14.51
N ALA A 556 -1.54 -6.78 -15.30
CA ALA A 556 -1.56 -8.15 -14.79
C ALA A 556 -0.15 -8.62 -14.44
N GLY A 557 -0.04 -9.30 -13.30
CA GLY A 557 1.22 -9.54 -12.58
C GLY A 557 1.31 -8.80 -11.25
N ASP A 558 0.31 -7.98 -10.90
CA ASP A 558 0.24 -7.23 -9.65
C ASP A 558 -1.00 -7.64 -8.83
N THR A 559 -0.78 -8.36 -7.73
CA THR A 559 -1.75 -8.48 -6.63
C THR A 559 -1.35 -7.52 -5.51
N PRO A 560 -2.28 -6.81 -4.85
CA PRO A 560 -1.94 -5.91 -3.73
C PRO A 560 -1.29 -6.59 -2.51
N ALA A 561 -1.24 -7.92 -2.47
CA ALA A 561 -0.40 -8.70 -1.57
C ALA A 561 0.97 -8.94 -2.23
N GLY A 562 2.04 -8.43 -1.60
CA GLY A 562 3.41 -8.43 -2.12
C GLY A 562 4.14 -9.78 -2.16
N ASP A 563 3.42 -10.91 -2.16
CA ASP A 563 3.98 -12.26 -2.00
C ASP A 563 4.14 -13.04 -3.31
N ALA A 564 3.85 -12.42 -4.46
CA ALA A 564 4.11 -12.98 -5.79
C ALA A 564 5.15 -12.14 -6.56
N PRO A 565 6.20 -12.74 -7.15
CA PRO A 565 7.08 -12.03 -8.07
C PRO A 565 6.28 -11.60 -9.30
N ALA A 566 6.58 -10.41 -9.84
CA ALA A 566 5.93 -9.89 -11.04
C ALA A 566 6.13 -10.88 -12.20
N GLY A 567 5.04 -11.49 -12.68
CA GLY A 567 5.17 -12.76 -13.39
C GLY A 567 3.99 -13.12 -14.29
N ASP A 568 4.25 -14.11 -15.13
CA ASP A 568 3.33 -14.71 -16.09
C ASP A 568 2.12 -15.35 -15.35
N THR A 569 0.88 -15.02 -15.74
CA THR A 569 -0.34 -15.52 -15.07
C THR A 569 -0.71 -16.92 -15.57
N ALA A 570 -0.35 -17.94 -14.78
CA ALA A 570 -0.63 -19.35 -15.04
C ALA A 570 -2.14 -19.66 -15.18
N ALA A 571 -2.47 -20.69 -15.95
CA ALA A 571 -3.81 -21.28 -15.95
C ALA A 571 -4.13 -22.04 -14.64
N GLU A 572 -5.40 -22.39 -14.45
CA GLU A 572 -5.90 -23.08 -13.25
C GLU A 572 -5.28 -24.47 -13.05
N GLY A 573 -4.23 -24.53 -12.24
CA GLY A 573 -3.60 -25.79 -11.79
C GLY A 573 -2.10 -25.75 -11.60
N GLY A 574 -1.46 -24.58 -11.73
CA GLY A 574 -0.09 -24.33 -11.25
C GLY A 574 0.95 -24.04 -12.34
N PRO A 575 2.22 -23.83 -11.97
CA PRO A 575 3.27 -23.31 -12.87
C PRO A 575 3.70 -24.27 -13.99
N ALA A 576 3.23 -25.51 -13.99
CA ALA A 576 3.48 -26.50 -15.04
C ALA A 576 2.48 -26.43 -16.21
N GLN A 577 1.45 -25.59 -16.14
CA GLN A 577 0.42 -25.44 -17.18
C GLN A 577 0.73 -24.30 -18.17
N GLY A 578 -0.04 -24.25 -19.26
CA GLY A 578 -0.04 -23.15 -20.21
C GLY A 578 -0.52 -21.84 -19.60
N LEU A 579 -0.28 -20.74 -20.31
CA LEU A 579 -0.50 -19.40 -19.78
C LEU A 579 -1.86 -18.80 -20.18
N ARG A 580 -2.53 -18.11 -19.24
CA ARG A 580 -3.77 -17.38 -19.55
C ARG A 580 -3.48 -15.97 -20.05
N TYR A 581 -2.55 -15.26 -19.40
CA TYR A 581 -2.16 -13.90 -19.75
C TYR A 581 -0.66 -13.68 -19.42
N PRO A 582 0.15 -13.08 -20.32
CA PRO A 582 1.57 -12.84 -20.10
C PRO A 582 1.78 -11.62 -19.20
N SER A 583 2.89 -11.55 -18.47
CA SER A 583 3.14 -10.40 -17.59
C SER A 583 3.14 -9.07 -18.36
N ASP A 584 2.38 -8.07 -17.86
CA ASP A 584 2.45 -6.70 -18.38
C ASP A 584 3.78 -6.01 -18.01
N PHE A 585 4.59 -6.63 -17.14
CA PHE A 585 5.90 -6.15 -16.68
C PHE A 585 7.07 -6.54 -17.61
N ALA A 586 6.79 -6.95 -18.84
CA ALA A 586 7.80 -7.12 -19.88
C ALA A 586 8.57 -5.81 -20.11
N ILE A 587 9.91 -5.88 -20.05
CA ILE A 587 10.78 -4.69 -20.13
C ILE A 587 10.85 -4.15 -21.56
N PHE A 588 11.05 -5.01 -22.56
CA PHE A 588 11.08 -4.60 -23.96
C PHE A 588 10.67 -5.76 -24.87
N LYS A 589 9.70 -5.52 -25.76
CA LYS A 589 9.30 -6.48 -26.81
C LYS A 589 9.76 -5.97 -28.19
N PRO A 590 10.64 -6.67 -28.91
CA PRO A 590 11.09 -6.28 -30.26
C PRO A 590 10.02 -6.44 -31.35
N LYS A 591 8.97 -7.23 -31.09
CA LYS A 591 7.80 -7.44 -31.95
C LYS A 591 6.52 -7.31 -31.14
N ALA A 592 5.36 -7.15 -31.80
CA ALA A 592 4.07 -7.21 -31.13
C ALA A 592 3.56 -8.66 -30.99
N ASP A 593 3.09 -9.01 -29.80
CA ASP A 593 2.39 -10.26 -29.51
C ASP A 593 0.91 -10.13 -29.89
N VAL A 594 0.40 -11.00 -30.78
CA VAL A 594 -1.05 -11.17 -30.99
C VAL A 594 -1.51 -12.48 -30.37
N LEU A 595 -2.43 -12.39 -29.41
CA LEU A 595 -2.87 -13.52 -28.59
C LEU A 595 -4.39 -13.71 -28.71
N LEU A 596 -4.83 -14.96 -28.69
CA LEU A 596 -6.25 -15.32 -28.66
C LEU A 596 -6.45 -16.41 -27.61
N VAL A 597 -7.36 -16.15 -26.66
CA VAL A 597 -7.79 -17.10 -25.64
C VAL A 597 -9.32 -17.23 -25.64
N GLY A 598 -9.82 -18.25 -24.94
CA GLY A 598 -11.23 -18.64 -24.90
C GLY A 598 -11.41 -20.05 -25.43
N HIS A 599 -12.55 -20.32 -26.09
CA HIS A 599 -12.86 -21.64 -26.63
C HIS A 599 -13.06 -21.64 -28.16
N ALA A 600 -12.56 -22.71 -28.79
CA ALA A 600 -13.06 -23.16 -30.08
C ALA A 600 -14.50 -23.67 -29.90
N HIS A 601 -15.39 -23.30 -30.81
CA HIS A 601 -16.77 -23.74 -30.85
C HIS A 601 -17.08 -24.45 -32.17
N ARG A 602 -17.82 -25.56 -32.09
CA ARG A 602 -18.24 -26.33 -33.26
C ARG A 602 -19.45 -25.65 -33.95
N PRO A 603 -19.35 -25.21 -35.21
CA PRO A 603 -20.47 -24.61 -35.92
C PRO A 603 -21.63 -25.60 -36.12
N ARG A 604 -22.88 -25.11 -36.10
CA ARG A 604 -24.07 -25.94 -36.35
C ARG A 604 -24.01 -26.57 -37.74
N GLY A 605 -23.97 -27.90 -37.80
CA GLY A 605 -23.91 -28.67 -39.05
C GLY A 605 -22.50 -29.00 -39.55
N ALA A 606 -21.44 -28.55 -38.87
CA ALA A 606 -20.06 -28.93 -39.21
C ALA A 606 -19.76 -30.40 -38.85
N GLU A 607 -18.73 -30.97 -39.49
CA GLU A 607 -18.18 -32.29 -39.14
C GLU A 607 -17.58 -32.30 -37.72
N ALA A 608 -16.89 -33.39 -37.35
CA ALA A 608 -16.33 -33.59 -36.01
C ALA A 608 -15.08 -32.71 -35.71
N ALA A 609 -14.77 -31.74 -36.57
CA ALA A 609 -13.71 -30.74 -36.43
C ALA A 609 -14.17 -29.34 -36.87
N ALA A 610 -13.52 -28.29 -36.39
CA ALA A 610 -13.76 -26.90 -36.77
C ALA A 610 -12.45 -26.14 -36.99
N LEU A 611 -12.41 -25.25 -37.99
CA LEU A 611 -11.27 -24.38 -38.23
C LEU A 611 -11.39 -23.11 -37.40
N VAL A 612 -10.50 -22.93 -36.42
CA VAL A 612 -10.34 -21.69 -35.65
C VAL A 612 -9.33 -20.82 -36.39
N ARG A 613 -9.66 -19.56 -36.65
CA ARG A 613 -8.79 -18.65 -37.42
C ARG A 613 -8.80 -17.26 -36.80
N LEU A 614 -7.60 -16.69 -36.69
CA LEU A 614 -7.33 -15.32 -36.27
C LEU A 614 -6.68 -14.60 -37.46
N ARG A 615 -7.34 -13.54 -37.94
CA ARG A 615 -6.74 -12.58 -38.90
C ARG A 615 -6.66 -11.20 -38.26
N LEU A 616 -5.54 -10.50 -38.44
CA LEU A 616 -5.34 -9.11 -38.02
C LEU A 616 -4.60 -8.34 -39.12
N GLY A 617 -5.33 -7.46 -39.82
CA GLY A 617 -4.85 -6.79 -41.03
C GLY A 617 -4.32 -7.79 -42.07
N ASP A 618 -3.29 -7.34 -42.80
CA ASP A 618 -2.48 -8.19 -43.69
C ASP A 618 -1.25 -8.79 -42.96
N ALA A 619 -1.05 -8.44 -41.68
CA ALA A 619 0.13 -8.78 -40.89
C ALA A 619 0.06 -10.16 -40.22
N LEU A 620 -1.15 -10.67 -39.95
CA LEU A 620 -1.38 -11.98 -39.35
C LEU A 620 -2.57 -12.68 -39.98
N ASP A 621 -2.37 -13.93 -40.40
CA ASP A 621 -3.42 -14.87 -40.73
C ASP A 621 -2.99 -16.27 -40.24
N ARG A 622 -3.57 -16.72 -39.12
CA ARG A 622 -3.20 -17.95 -38.41
C ARG A 622 -4.43 -18.82 -38.20
N ALA A 623 -4.32 -20.11 -38.49
CA ALA A 623 -5.39 -21.09 -38.28
C ALA A 623 -4.93 -22.31 -37.48
N VAL A 624 -5.85 -22.90 -36.72
CA VAL A 624 -5.72 -24.14 -35.95
C VAL A 624 -6.99 -24.96 -36.13
N VAL A 625 -6.88 -26.27 -36.30
CA VAL A 625 -8.04 -27.18 -36.35
C VAL A 625 -8.34 -27.66 -34.93
N ALA A 626 -9.55 -27.41 -34.47
CA ALA A 626 -10.10 -28.01 -33.25
C ALA A 626 -10.83 -29.31 -33.61
N VAL A 627 -10.37 -30.45 -33.09
CA VAL A 627 -10.92 -31.79 -33.35
C VAL A 627 -11.46 -32.37 -32.04
N GLY A 628 -12.60 -33.07 -32.11
CA GLY A 628 -13.17 -33.75 -30.94
C GLY A 628 -12.20 -34.72 -30.26
N PRO A 629 -12.41 -35.04 -28.96
CA PRO A 629 -11.58 -36.00 -28.24
C PRO A 629 -11.39 -37.31 -29.00
N ARG A 630 -10.16 -37.81 -29.05
CA ARG A 630 -9.75 -39.04 -29.73
C ARG A 630 -8.72 -39.79 -28.89
N ARG A 631 -8.57 -41.08 -29.17
CA ARG A 631 -7.56 -41.95 -28.58
C ARG A 631 -6.83 -42.75 -29.65
N TRP A 632 -5.67 -43.30 -29.32
CA TRP A 632 -5.03 -44.32 -30.14
C TRP A 632 -5.78 -45.64 -29.99
N ASP A 633 -6.13 -46.28 -31.10
CA ASP A 633 -6.65 -47.65 -31.08
C ASP A 633 -5.51 -48.69 -30.92
N ALA A 634 -5.87 -49.98 -30.88
CA ALA A 634 -4.91 -51.08 -30.75
C ALA A 634 -4.00 -51.28 -31.98
N LEU A 635 -4.26 -50.59 -33.09
CA LEU A 635 -3.48 -50.61 -34.33
C LEU A 635 -2.61 -49.36 -34.51
N GLY A 636 -2.64 -48.42 -33.56
CA GLY A 636 -1.90 -47.15 -33.65
C GLY A 636 -2.54 -46.14 -34.60
N VAL A 637 -3.85 -46.24 -34.84
CA VAL A 637 -4.66 -45.33 -35.66
C VAL A 637 -5.53 -44.45 -34.74
N PRO A 638 -5.78 -43.17 -35.06
CA PRO A 638 -6.69 -42.34 -34.28
C PRO A 638 -8.13 -42.86 -34.37
N THR A 639 -8.83 -42.94 -33.23
CA THR A 639 -10.27 -43.22 -33.22
C THR A 639 -11.05 -42.13 -33.96
N ALA A 640 -12.30 -42.43 -34.35
CA ALA A 640 -13.24 -41.38 -34.76
C ALA A 640 -13.40 -40.34 -33.62
N PRO A 641 -13.55 -39.04 -33.91
CA PRO A 641 -13.63 -38.02 -32.87
C PRO A 641 -14.98 -38.04 -32.15
N GLU A 642 -14.93 -37.92 -30.83
CA GLU A 642 -16.11 -37.82 -29.97
C GLU A 642 -16.87 -36.50 -30.23
N ALA A 643 -18.17 -36.51 -29.93
CA ALA A 643 -19.02 -35.34 -30.09
C ALA A 643 -18.65 -34.25 -29.07
N TRP A 644 -18.39 -33.04 -29.55
CA TRP A 644 -17.96 -31.90 -28.74
C TRP A 644 -18.75 -30.62 -29.09
N SER A 645 -18.78 -29.68 -28.15
CA SER A 645 -19.46 -28.37 -28.27
C SER A 645 -18.51 -27.18 -28.10
N ARG A 646 -17.49 -27.32 -27.23
CA ARG A 646 -16.39 -26.38 -27.06
C ARG A 646 -15.07 -27.09 -26.70
N ILE A 647 -13.94 -26.56 -27.15
CA ILE A 647 -12.58 -27.02 -26.81
C ILE A 647 -11.75 -25.79 -26.38
N PRO A 648 -11.08 -25.78 -25.22
CA PRO A 648 -10.27 -24.64 -24.80
C PRO A 648 -9.09 -24.38 -25.74
N LEU A 649 -8.85 -23.11 -26.08
CA LEU A 649 -7.67 -22.67 -26.85
C LEU A 649 -6.46 -22.56 -25.92
N ARG A 650 -5.93 -23.71 -25.48
CA ARG A 650 -4.76 -23.79 -24.59
C ARG A 650 -3.79 -24.91 -25.00
N PHE A 651 -2.54 -24.81 -24.56
CA PHE A 651 -1.46 -25.72 -24.96
C PHE A 651 -1.62 -27.16 -24.47
N GLU A 652 -2.37 -27.41 -23.40
CA GLU A 652 -2.68 -28.77 -22.90
C GLU A 652 -3.44 -29.60 -23.96
N HIS A 653 -4.22 -28.93 -24.80
CA HIS A 653 -4.97 -29.54 -25.90
C HIS A 653 -4.17 -29.63 -27.20
N ALA A 654 -2.96 -29.08 -27.27
CA ALA A 654 -2.07 -29.16 -28.42
C ALA A 654 -1.08 -30.32 -28.29
N PHE A 655 -0.42 -30.70 -29.40
CA PHE A 655 0.61 -31.75 -29.37
C PHE A 655 1.74 -31.42 -28.38
N GLY A 656 2.13 -32.40 -27.57
CA GLY A 656 3.18 -32.28 -26.56
C GLY A 656 3.02 -33.30 -25.44
N GLY A 657 3.64 -33.03 -24.30
CA GLY A 657 3.57 -33.85 -23.09
C GLY A 657 4.93 -33.96 -22.36
N PRO A 658 5.00 -34.72 -21.26
CA PRO A 658 6.22 -34.87 -20.47
C PRO A 658 7.41 -35.33 -21.33
N GLY A 659 8.50 -34.56 -21.32
CA GLY A 659 9.68 -34.79 -22.16
C GLY A 659 9.66 -34.10 -23.54
N PHE A 660 8.61 -33.36 -23.90
CA PHE A 660 8.55 -32.57 -25.12
C PHE A 660 8.75 -31.07 -24.84
N ASP A 661 10.00 -30.61 -24.93
CA ASP A 661 10.46 -29.27 -24.52
C ASP A 661 9.65 -28.07 -25.06
N ALA A 662 9.03 -28.20 -26.24
CA ALA A 662 8.24 -27.13 -26.85
C ALA A 662 6.80 -27.01 -26.28
N ASN A 663 6.29 -28.06 -25.63
CA ASN A 663 5.00 -28.06 -24.95
C ASN A 663 4.95 -29.20 -23.92
N PRO A 664 5.58 -29.03 -22.74
CA PRO A 664 5.63 -30.08 -21.72
C PRO A 664 4.26 -30.39 -21.10
N ALA A 665 3.30 -29.47 -21.20
CA ALA A 665 1.93 -29.61 -20.71
C ALA A 665 0.96 -30.26 -21.73
N GLY A 666 1.41 -30.48 -22.96
CA GLY A 666 0.57 -30.95 -24.07
C GLY A 666 0.15 -32.42 -23.99
N THR A 667 -0.55 -32.86 -25.04
CA THR A 667 -1.06 -34.23 -25.16
C THR A 667 -0.51 -34.91 -26.42
N GLY A 668 -0.16 -36.20 -26.33
CA GLY A 668 0.16 -37.07 -27.48
C GLY A 668 1.63 -37.48 -27.65
N TYR A 669 2.59 -36.82 -27.01
CA TYR A 669 3.99 -37.23 -27.04
C TYR A 669 4.21 -38.51 -26.22
N GLY A 670 4.89 -39.50 -26.79
CA GLY A 670 5.15 -40.81 -26.14
C GLY A 670 3.91 -41.69 -25.91
N ALA A 671 2.76 -41.31 -26.50
CA ALA A 671 1.47 -41.97 -26.29
C ALA A 671 1.41 -43.41 -26.84
N ARG A 672 0.63 -44.25 -26.18
CA ARG A 672 0.40 -45.67 -26.48
C ARG A 672 -1.07 -45.93 -26.84
N ALA A 673 -1.37 -47.15 -27.27
CA ALA A 673 -2.76 -47.57 -27.51
C ALA A 673 -3.63 -47.34 -26.26
N GLY A 674 -4.75 -46.63 -26.43
CA GLY A 674 -5.66 -46.18 -25.37
C GLY A 674 -5.44 -44.74 -24.90
N ASP A 675 -4.26 -44.15 -25.11
CA ASP A 675 -3.95 -42.78 -24.68
C ASP A 675 -4.64 -41.74 -25.57
N ALA A 676 -4.83 -40.54 -25.02
CA ALA A 676 -5.49 -39.44 -25.70
C ALA A 676 -4.62 -38.80 -26.79
N LEU A 677 -5.26 -38.34 -27.87
CA LEU A 677 -4.66 -37.43 -28.85
C LEU A 677 -4.95 -35.97 -28.49
N PRO A 678 -4.13 -35.02 -28.95
CA PRO A 678 -4.46 -33.60 -28.85
C PRO A 678 -5.74 -33.26 -29.63
N SER A 679 -6.40 -32.20 -29.18
CA SER A 679 -7.62 -31.64 -29.77
C SER A 679 -7.35 -30.40 -30.62
N LEU A 680 -6.13 -29.84 -30.57
CA LEU A 680 -5.69 -28.71 -31.39
C LEU A 680 -4.52 -29.15 -32.28
N GLU A 681 -4.70 -29.04 -33.60
CA GLU A 681 -3.73 -29.45 -34.62
C GLU A 681 -3.52 -28.35 -35.68
N LEU A 682 -2.39 -28.36 -36.37
CA LEU A 682 -2.17 -27.49 -37.53
C LEU A 682 -2.90 -28.05 -38.76
N PRO A 683 -3.65 -27.24 -39.54
CA PRO A 683 -4.34 -27.70 -40.75
C PRO A 683 -3.45 -28.46 -41.75
N GLU A 684 -2.20 -28.04 -41.86
CA GLU A 684 -1.16 -28.57 -42.74
C GLU A 684 -0.46 -29.84 -42.21
N LEU A 685 -0.54 -30.12 -40.90
CA LEU A 685 0.21 -31.19 -40.21
C LEU A 685 -0.70 -31.97 -39.23
N LEU A 686 -1.81 -32.49 -39.75
CA LEU A 686 -2.76 -33.32 -38.98
C LEU A 686 -2.15 -34.67 -38.59
N ILE A 687 -2.44 -35.14 -37.37
CA ILE A 687 -1.93 -36.39 -36.81
C ILE A 687 -2.70 -37.58 -37.37
N ARG A 688 -1.98 -38.55 -37.95
CA ARG A 688 -2.51 -39.73 -38.65
C ARG A 688 -1.95 -41.05 -38.13
N ALA A 689 -0.75 -41.05 -37.57
CA ALA A 689 -0.07 -42.22 -37.02
C ALA A 689 0.68 -41.89 -35.72
N ALA A 690 0.86 -42.89 -34.85
CA ALA A 690 1.49 -42.69 -33.53
C ALA A 690 2.97 -42.23 -33.55
N GLY A 691 3.60 -42.21 -34.73
CA GLY A 691 4.95 -41.66 -34.94
C GLY A 691 4.98 -40.19 -35.40
N ASP A 692 3.83 -39.55 -35.62
CA ASP A 692 3.77 -38.15 -36.06
C ASP A 692 4.11 -37.20 -34.90
N THR A 693 5.07 -36.29 -35.11
CA THR A 693 5.50 -35.30 -34.11
C THR A 693 5.36 -33.86 -34.62
N PRO A 694 4.13 -33.35 -34.84
CA PRO A 694 3.92 -31.98 -35.29
C PRO A 694 4.30 -30.95 -34.20
N PRO A 695 4.59 -29.69 -34.56
CA PRO A 695 4.77 -28.63 -33.57
C PRO A 695 3.44 -28.29 -32.86
N PRO A 696 3.47 -27.76 -31.62
CA PRO A 696 2.26 -27.42 -30.87
C PRO A 696 1.38 -26.36 -31.57
N ALA A 697 0.10 -26.66 -31.76
CA ALA A 697 -0.88 -25.78 -32.39
C ALA A 697 -1.73 -25.05 -31.34
N CYS A 698 -1.40 -23.79 -31.02
CA CYS A 698 -2.20 -22.96 -30.11
C CYS A 698 -2.05 -21.47 -30.43
N PHE A 699 -2.98 -20.64 -29.96
CA PHE A 699 -2.92 -19.17 -30.00
C PHE A 699 -2.56 -18.53 -28.64
N ALA A 700 -2.62 -19.31 -27.56
CA ALA A 700 -2.34 -18.86 -26.19
C ALA A 700 -0.87 -18.43 -26.00
N PRO A 701 -0.57 -17.63 -24.95
CA PRO A 701 0.81 -17.26 -24.64
C PRO A 701 1.66 -18.43 -24.12
N VAL A 702 2.94 -18.43 -24.50
CA VAL A 702 3.97 -19.40 -24.09
C VAL A 702 4.59 -18.97 -22.75
N PRO A 703 4.59 -19.80 -21.69
CA PRO A 703 5.22 -19.47 -20.40
C PRO A 703 6.73 -19.18 -20.50
N ALA A 704 7.23 -18.22 -19.72
CA ALA A 704 8.65 -17.85 -19.71
C ALA A 704 9.60 -19.00 -19.34
N ALA A 705 9.15 -19.91 -18.46
CA ALA A 705 9.91 -21.07 -18.00
C ALA A 705 10.04 -22.20 -19.03
N TRP A 706 9.26 -22.18 -20.12
CA TRP A 706 9.35 -23.21 -21.16
C TRP A 706 10.56 -22.98 -22.05
N ARG A 707 11.17 -24.07 -22.54
CA ARG A 707 12.46 -24.02 -23.25
C ARG A 707 12.46 -23.04 -24.44
N GLU A 708 11.35 -22.93 -25.16
CA GLU A 708 11.20 -22.01 -26.29
C GLU A 708 11.59 -20.56 -25.93
N ARG A 709 11.17 -20.09 -24.74
CA ARG A 709 11.53 -18.78 -24.19
C ARG A 709 12.81 -18.86 -23.34
N LEU A 710 12.91 -19.81 -22.41
CA LEU A 710 14.02 -19.90 -21.46
C LEU A 710 15.41 -19.96 -22.15
N GLN A 711 15.54 -20.63 -23.30
CA GLN A 711 16.79 -20.69 -24.06
C GLN A 711 17.29 -19.33 -24.59
N LYS A 712 16.44 -18.30 -24.56
CA LYS A 712 16.72 -16.94 -25.06
C LYS A 712 17.23 -16.00 -23.97
N ILE A 713 17.15 -16.39 -22.70
CA ILE A 713 17.45 -15.51 -21.56
C ILE A 713 18.94 -15.13 -21.46
N GLY A 714 19.82 -15.87 -22.15
CA GLY A 714 21.27 -15.71 -22.18
C GLY A 714 22.01 -16.46 -21.07
N THR A 715 23.33 -16.29 -21.00
CA THR A 715 24.23 -17.12 -20.18
C THR A 715 24.60 -16.47 -18.84
N TYR A 716 23.97 -16.93 -17.75
CA TYR A 716 24.17 -16.46 -16.37
C TYR A 716 25.37 -17.16 -15.68
N GLY A 717 26.53 -17.09 -16.33
CA GLY A 717 27.76 -17.76 -15.88
C GLY A 717 28.67 -16.91 -15.00
N ASP A 718 29.79 -17.49 -14.60
CA ASP A 718 30.77 -16.85 -13.71
C ASP A 718 31.41 -15.58 -14.33
N ARG A 719 31.55 -15.56 -15.66
CA ARG A 719 31.93 -14.38 -16.43
C ARG A 719 30.89 -13.27 -16.29
N TRP A 720 29.62 -13.58 -16.55
CA TRP A 720 28.52 -12.63 -16.37
C TRP A 720 28.46 -12.10 -14.94
N ARG A 721 28.58 -12.97 -13.92
CA ARG A 721 28.61 -12.57 -12.51
C ARG A 721 29.75 -11.58 -12.18
N LYS A 722 30.89 -11.69 -12.87
CA LYS A 722 32.07 -10.83 -12.67
C LYS A 722 32.07 -9.56 -13.54
N THR A 723 31.43 -9.55 -14.72
CA THR A 723 31.54 -8.44 -15.70
C THR A 723 30.21 -7.79 -16.06
N ARG A 724 29.08 -8.33 -15.61
CA ARG A 724 27.73 -7.94 -16.04
C ARG A 724 26.66 -7.98 -14.95
N TRP A 725 26.84 -8.63 -13.81
CA TRP A 725 25.88 -8.56 -12.70
C TRP A 725 25.61 -7.09 -12.30
N PRO A 726 24.35 -6.65 -12.10
CA PRO A 726 23.08 -7.38 -12.19
C PRO A 726 22.35 -7.23 -13.54
N PHE A 727 23.00 -6.69 -14.57
CA PHE A 727 22.45 -6.48 -15.90
C PHE A 727 22.16 -7.80 -16.62
N PHE A 728 21.31 -7.76 -17.66
CA PHE A 728 21.15 -8.91 -18.55
C PHE A 728 22.47 -9.31 -19.23
N PRO A 729 22.68 -10.60 -19.54
CA PRO A 729 23.87 -11.07 -20.23
C PRO A 729 23.93 -10.55 -21.68
N ASP A 730 25.12 -10.56 -22.29
CA ASP A 730 25.35 -10.05 -23.64
C ASP A 730 24.61 -10.83 -24.74
N ASP A 731 24.28 -12.10 -24.46
CA ASP A 731 23.62 -13.04 -25.34
C ASP A 731 22.10 -13.18 -25.09
N LEU A 732 21.50 -12.25 -24.33
CA LEU A 732 20.04 -12.14 -24.22
C LEU A 732 19.41 -11.86 -25.59
N ASP A 733 18.57 -12.76 -26.08
CA ASP A 733 17.63 -12.50 -27.17
C ASP A 733 16.36 -11.86 -26.59
N TRP A 734 16.15 -10.57 -26.89
CA TRP A 734 15.00 -9.78 -26.43
C TRP A 734 13.64 -10.37 -26.82
N THR A 735 13.55 -11.29 -27.79
CA THR A 735 12.31 -12.05 -28.06
C THR A 735 11.95 -13.05 -26.94
N TYR A 736 12.76 -13.15 -25.87
CA TYR A 736 12.40 -13.72 -24.57
C TYR A 736 11.12 -13.09 -23.97
N PHE A 737 10.93 -11.78 -24.15
CA PHE A 737 9.77 -11.04 -23.65
C PHE A 737 8.54 -11.11 -24.56
N ASN A 738 8.68 -11.62 -25.77
CA ASN A 738 7.53 -11.97 -26.62
C ASN A 738 6.92 -13.29 -26.12
N ALA A 739 5.67 -13.23 -25.70
CA ALA A 739 4.94 -14.38 -25.18
C ALA A 739 4.05 -15.04 -26.24
N ALA A 740 3.78 -14.40 -27.38
CA ALA A 740 3.06 -15.06 -28.47
C ALA A 740 3.93 -16.14 -29.14
N PRO A 741 3.33 -17.26 -29.61
CA PRO A 741 4.03 -18.22 -30.47
C PRO A 741 4.66 -17.51 -31.67
N ALA A 742 5.84 -17.94 -32.13
CA ALA A 742 6.61 -17.18 -33.13
C ALA A 742 5.83 -16.69 -34.38
N PRO A 743 4.89 -17.46 -34.98
CA PRO A 743 4.08 -16.98 -36.13
C PRO A 743 3.03 -15.90 -35.80
N GLN A 744 2.80 -15.61 -34.51
CA GLN A 744 1.92 -14.54 -34.02
C GLN A 744 2.70 -13.30 -33.53
N GLN A 745 4.03 -13.30 -33.67
CA GLN A 745 4.89 -12.16 -33.37
C GLN A 745 5.07 -11.29 -34.63
N ILE A 746 4.32 -10.20 -34.72
CA ILE A 746 4.23 -9.35 -35.92
C ILE A 746 4.93 -7.99 -35.74
N PRO A 747 5.18 -7.22 -36.82
CA PRO A 747 5.53 -5.80 -36.69
C PRO A 747 4.45 -5.04 -35.89
N TYR A 748 4.84 -3.99 -35.16
CA TYR A 748 3.93 -3.24 -34.28
C TYR A 748 2.69 -2.72 -35.04
N PRO A 749 1.46 -3.11 -34.66
CA PRO A 749 0.24 -2.60 -35.26
C PRO A 749 0.08 -1.10 -35.09
N ARG A 750 -0.64 -0.48 -36.02
CA ARG A 750 -1.02 0.92 -36.02
C ARG A 750 -2.13 1.23 -35.00
N GLY A 751 -2.99 0.25 -34.70
CA GLY A 751 -4.07 0.36 -33.70
C GLY A 751 -5.47 0.53 -34.28
N ASP A 752 -5.63 0.40 -35.60
CA ASP A 752 -6.89 0.48 -36.35
C ASP A 752 -7.04 -0.64 -37.40
N GLU A 753 -6.29 -1.73 -37.26
CA GLU A 753 -6.37 -2.91 -38.12
C GLU A 753 -7.75 -3.58 -38.04
N ALA A 754 -8.25 -4.06 -39.16
CA ALA A 754 -9.42 -4.95 -39.19
C ALA A 754 -9.04 -6.35 -38.68
N PHE A 755 -9.90 -6.99 -37.89
CA PHE A 755 -9.70 -8.35 -37.40
C PHE A 755 -10.87 -9.29 -37.73
N GLU A 756 -10.58 -10.58 -37.81
CA GLU A 756 -11.59 -11.64 -37.90
C GLU A 756 -11.25 -12.81 -36.97
N LEU A 757 -12.22 -13.24 -36.15
CA LEU A 757 -12.13 -14.43 -35.29
C LEU A 757 -13.17 -15.46 -35.74
N TRP A 758 -12.71 -16.63 -36.18
CA TRP A 758 -13.55 -17.69 -36.76
C TRP A 758 -13.71 -18.86 -35.78
N SER A 759 -14.91 -19.43 -35.71
CA SER A 759 -15.24 -20.61 -34.87
C SER A 759 -14.94 -20.40 -33.37
N VAL A 760 -15.08 -19.17 -32.87
CA VAL A 760 -14.93 -18.81 -31.44
C VAL A 760 -16.26 -18.47 -30.75
N ARG A 761 -17.40 -18.66 -31.43
CA ARG A 761 -18.74 -18.43 -30.87
C ARG A 761 -19.66 -19.66 -31.03
N PRO A 762 -20.57 -19.91 -30.07
CA PRO A 762 -21.52 -21.04 -30.15
C PRO A 762 -22.52 -20.99 -31.33
N ASP A 763 -22.77 -19.80 -31.88
CA ASP A 763 -23.64 -19.59 -33.04
C ASP A 763 -22.96 -19.91 -34.38
N GLY A 764 -21.62 -19.99 -34.39
CA GLY A 764 -20.81 -20.16 -35.60
C GLY A 764 -20.57 -18.87 -36.39
N GLU A 765 -20.96 -17.70 -35.87
CA GLU A 765 -20.70 -16.43 -36.52
C GLU A 765 -19.22 -16.02 -36.38
N VAL A 766 -18.65 -15.49 -37.46
CA VAL A 766 -17.29 -14.93 -37.46
C VAL A 766 -17.34 -13.53 -36.85
N VAL A 767 -16.60 -13.32 -35.75
CA VAL A 767 -16.48 -12.00 -35.13
C VAL A 767 -15.57 -11.14 -36.00
N ARG A 768 -16.16 -10.20 -36.72
CA ARG A 768 -15.43 -9.18 -37.50
C ARG A 768 -15.48 -7.85 -36.77
N GLY A 769 -14.41 -7.09 -36.84
CA GLY A 769 -14.37 -5.74 -36.29
C GLY A 769 -13.09 -5.01 -36.64
N GLN A 770 -12.84 -3.89 -35.97
CA GLN A 770 -11.62 -3.10 -36.12
C GLN A 770 -11.01 -2.83 -34.74
N LEU A 771 -9.68 -2.76 -34.65
CA LEU A 771 -9.02 -2.18 -33.50
C LEU A 771 -9.54 -0.73 -33.27
N PRO A 772 -9.54 -0.21 -32.03
CA PRO A 772 -10.32 0.96 -31.62
C PRO A 772 -9.91 2.27 -32.30
N GLY A 773 -8.81 2.30 -33.05
CA GLY A 773 -8.30 3.50 -33.69
C GLY A 773 -7.88 4.55 -32.68
N VAL A 774 -7.10 4.14 -31.67
CA VAL A 774 -6.63 5.05 -30.60
C VAL A 774 -5.12 5.10 -30.59
N ARG A 775 -4.58 6.32 -30.63
CA ARG A 775 -3.17 6.62 -30.50
C ARG A 775 -2.89 7.09 -29.08
N VAL A 776 -2.18 6.27 -28.30
CA VAL A 776 -1.58 6.69 -27.03
C VAL A 776 -0.29 7.45 -27.31
N ARG A 777 -0.07 8.56 -26.62
CA ARG A 777 1.15 9.37 -26.69
C ARG A 777 1.60 9.73 -25.29
N VAL A 778 2.91 9.70 -25.08
CA VAL A 778 3.54 10.07 -23.81
C VAL A 778 4.58 11.13 -24.09
N PHE A 779 4.61 12.17 -23.26
CA PHE A 779 5.63 13.19 -23.29
C PHE A 779 6.38 13.22 -21.97
N ALA A 780 7.69 13.41 -22.02
CA ALA A 780 8.52 13.60 -20.83
C ALA A 780 8.91 15.07 -20.72
N GLN A 781 8.61 15.68 -19.57
CA GLN A 781 9.12 17.00 -19.18
C GLN A 781 10.37 16.78 -18.33
N ALA A 782 11.52 17.23 -18.80
CA ALA A 782 12.77 17.19 -18.04
C ALA A 782 12.76 18.22 -16.90
N THR A 783 13.49 17.94 -15.82
CA THR A 783 13.84 18.91 -14.77
C THR A 783 14.75 20.02 -15.35
N GLU A 784 14.94 21.13 -14.62
CA GLU A 784 15.91 22.14 -15.04
C GLU A 784 17.33 21.57 -15.17
N GLN A 785 17.71 20.65 -14.28
CA GLN A 785 18.98 19.92 -14.35
C GLN A 785 19.07 19.00 -15.58
N GLY A 786 17.94 18.41 -15.99
CA GLY A 786 17.76 17.70 -17.27
C GLY A 786 17.63 18.61 -18.50
N GLY A 787 17.85 19.93 -18.37
CA GLY A 787 17.79 20.90 -19.46
C GLY A 787 16.39 21.43 -19.80
N GLY A 788 15.38 21.15 -18.96
CA GLY A 788 14.03 21.72 -19.03
C GLY A 788 13.22 21.36 -20.29
N GLY A 789 13.73 20.44 -21.11
CA GLY A 789 13.13 20.07 -22.39
C GLY A 789 11.84 19.27 -22.24
N PHE A 790 10.84 19.60 -23.05
CA PHE A 790 9.68 18.74 -23.30
C PHE A 790 10.00 17.83 -24.49
N SER A 791 9.78 16.53 -24.39
CA SER A 791 10.07 15.53 -25.44
C SER A 791 8.93 14.51 -25.59
N GLU A 792 8.80 13.88 -26.75
CA GLU A 792 7.80 12.83 -26.98
C GLU A 792 8.47 11.46 -26.92
N VAL A 793 7.91 10.55 -26.11
CA VAL A 793 8.38 9.16 -25.99
C VAL A 793 7.69 8.32 -27.07
N PRO A 794 8.44 7.62 -27.95
CA PRO A 794 7.84 6.79 -29.00
C PRO A 794 7.09 5.58 -28.43
N MET A 795 5.77 5.69 -28.30
CA MET A 795 4.88 4.60 -27.88
C MET A 795 4.61 3.62 -29.03
N ARG A 796 4.65 2.32 -28.74
CA ARG A 796 4.42 1.23 -29.70
C ARG A 796 3.36 0.28 -29.17
N LEU A 797 2.35 -0.04 -29.98
CA LEU A 797 1.39 -1.09 -29.65
C LEU A 797 2.10 -2.45 -29.80
N ASP A 798 2.39 -3.13 -28.69
CA ASP A 798 3.21 -4.35 -28.67
C ASP A 798 2.50 -5.59 -28.13
N THR A 799 1.26 -5.46 -27.68
CA THR A 799 0.43 -6.59 -27.25
C THR A 799 -1.02 -6.33 -27.68
N VAL A 800 -1.59 -7.28 -28.41
CA VAL A 800 -2.99 -7.33 -28.84
C VAL A 800 -3.57 -8.66 -28.36
N TRP A 801 -4.36 -8.64 -27.29
CA TRP A 801 -4.89 -9.86 -26.67
C TRP A 801 -6.42 -9.89 -26.79
N PHE A 802 -6.92 -10.94 -27.44
CA PHE A 802 -8.35 -11.22 -27.61
C PHE A 802 -8.79 -12.30 -26.60
N ASP A 803 -9.78 -12.00 -25.76
CA ASP A 803 -10.57 -13.00 -25.05
C ASP A 803 -11.90 -13.16 -25.79
N ALA A 804 -12.04 -14.28 -26.51
CA ALA A 804 -13.22 -14.52 -27.31
C ALA A 804 -14.45 -14.91 -26.50
N ASP A 805 -14.27 -15.50 -25.31
CA ASP A 805 -15.38 -15.88 -24.42
C ASP A 805 -16.00 -14.62 -23.80
N ALA A 806 -15.15 -13.68 -23.35
CA ALA A 806 -15.55 -12.41 -22.75
C ALA A 806 -15.88 -11.32 -23.78
N LEU A 807 -15.65 -11.56 -25.07
CA LEU A 807 -15.64 -10.56 -26.14
C LEU A 807 -14.83 -9.31 -25.77
N ARG A 808 -13.63 -9.53 -25.22
CA ARG A 808 -12.74 -8.49 -24.70
C ARG A 808 -11.47 -8.38 -25.54
N LEU A 809 -10.97 -7.16 -25.65
CA LEU A 809 -9.70 -6.83 -26.27
C LEU A 809 -8.85 -6.05 -25.27
N VAL A 810 -7.62 -6.47 -25.06
CA VAL A 810 -6.61 -5.71 -24.32
C VAL A 810 -5.52 -5.28 -25.28
N LEU A 811 -5.17 -4.00 -25.22
CA LEU A 811 -4.07 -3.40 -25.98
C LEU A 811 -3.04 -2.84 -25.00
N VAL A 812 -1.77 -3.13 -25.23
CA VAL A 812 -0.66 -2.58 -24.43
C VAL A 812 0.27 -1.78 -25.33
N TRP A 813 0.43 -0.50 -25.00
CA TRP A 813 1.41 0.38 -25.61
C TRP A 813 2.63 0.48 -24.71
N ARG A 814 3.81 0.26 -25.27
CA ARG A 814 5.10 0.36 -24.56
C ARG A 814 6.00 1.39 -25.23
N GLY A 815 6.53 2.30 -24.43
CA GLY A 815 7.53 3.29 -24.80
C GLY A 815 8.83 3.03 -24.05
N LEU A 816 9.94 3.50 -24.61
CA LEU A 816 11.25 3.45 -23.99
C LEU A 816 11.87 4.84 -24.02
N LEU A 817 12.24 5.34 -22.85
CA LEU A 817 12.98 6.58 -22.66
C LEU A 817 14.36 6.22 -22.12
N ASP A 818 15.45 6.58 -22.81
CA ASP A 818 16.80 6.45 -22.24
C ASP A 818 16.92 7.50 -21.11
N VAL A 819 17.43 7.11 -19.92
CA VAL A 819 17.56 8.00 -18.75
C VAL A 819 18.94 7.93 -18.11
N ALA A 820 19.27 8.91 -17.26
CA ALA A 820 20.58 9.07 -16.63
C ALA A 820 20.80 8.10 -15.45
N ASP A 821 19.75 7.76 -14.71
CA ASP A 821 19.76 6.87 -13.56
C ASP A 821 18.44 6.08 -13.42
N GLU A 822 18.38 5.15 -12.46
CA GLU A 822 17.20 4.30 -12.21
C GLU A 822 15.96 5.02 -11.65
N ASP A 823 16.11 6.27 -11.21
CA ASP A 823 15.00 7.09 -10.76
C ASP A 823 14.46 7.99 -11.87
N ALA A 824 15.22 8.09 -12.97
CA ALA A 824 15.05 9.10 -14.01
C ALA A 824 15.03 10.52 -13.39
N SER A 825 16.02 10.83 -12.53
CA SER A 825 16.07 12.09 -11.77
C SER A 825 16.07 13.37 -12.65
N GLU A 826 16.40 13.24 -13.93
CA GLU A 826 16.32 14.31 -14.91
C GLU A 826 14.91 14.50 -15.51
N ILE A 827 13.93 13.65 -15.18
CA ILE A 827 12.54 13.70 -15.67
C ILE A 827 11.62 14.19 -14.54
N ALA A 828 11.09 15.40 -14.70
CA ALA A 828 10.18 16.02 -13.73
C ALA A 828 8.79 15.37 -13.72
N SER A 829 8.31 14.94 -14.89
CA SER A 829 7.02 14.24 -15.02
C SER A 829 6.83 13.62 -16.41
N LEU A 830 5.90 12.66 -16.48
CA LEU A 830 5.36 12.11 -17.72
C LEU A 830 3.93 12.61 -17.94
N PHE A 831 3.60 12.97 -19.18
CA PHE A 831 2.26 13.39 -19.60
C PHE A 831 1.68 12.38 -20.59
N VAL A 832 0.60 11.70 -20.19
CA VAL A 832 -0.02 10.62 -20.98
C VAL A 832 -1.35 11.11 -21.56
N VAL A 833 -1.54 10.97 -22.88
CA VAL A 833 -2.77 11.35 -23.58
C VAL A 833 -3.17 10.29 -24.62
N SER A 834 -4.44 10.28 -24.98
CA SER A 834 -4.99 9.43 -26.05
C SER A 834 -5.74 10.26 -27.10
N GLU A 835 -5.49 9.98 -28.38
CA GLU A 835 -6.11 10.66 -29.53
C GLU A 835 -6.84 9.64 -30.43
N PRO A 836 -8.05 9.95 -30.95
CA PRO A 836 -8.71 9.13 -31.95
C PRO A 836 -8.01 9.28 -33.31
N MET A 837 -7.76 8.15 -33.98
CA MET A 837 -7.15 8.10 -35.30
C MET A 837 -8.19 8.43 -36.38
N GLY A 838 -7.78 9.24 -37.36
CA GLY A 838 -8.64 9.64 -38.49
C GLY A 838 -9.61 10.80 -38.23
N LYS A 839 -9.59 11.43 -37.05
CA LYS A 839 -10.35 12.66 -36.77
C LYS A 839 -9.41 13.84 -36.48
N GLY A 840 -9.13 14.64 -37.52
CA GLY A 840 -8.26 15.81 -37.43
C GLY A 840 -6.78 15.49 -37.57
N GLU A 841 -5.94 16.53 -37.54
CA GLU A 841 -4.49 16.37 -37.45
C GLU A 841 -4.09 16.00 -36.00
N PRO A 842 -3.03 15.19 -35.80
CA PRO A 842 -2.53 14.87 -34.47
C PRO A 842 -2.05 16.12 -33.74
N MET A 843 -2.21 16.17 -32.42
CA MET A 843 -1.80 17.32 -31.61
C MET A 843 -0.30 17.61 -31.82
N THR A 844 0.05 18.86 -32.10
CA THR A 844 1.45 19.24 -32.22
C THR A 844 2.15 19.15 -30.86
N LYS A 845 3.47 18.98 -30.86
CA LYS A 845 4.28 19.00 -29.63
C LYS A 845 4.10 20.31 -28.83
N SER A 846 3.78 21.41 -29.51
CA SER A 846 3.50 22.71 -28.88
C SER A 846 2.18 22.72 -28.12
N GLU A 847 1.11 22.19 -28.74
CA GLU A 847 -0.21 22.06 -28.11
C GLU A 847 -0.18 21.05 -26.95
N ALA A 848 0.55 19.93 -27.10
CA ALA A 848 0.78 18.96 -26.04
C ALA A 848 1.45 19.61 -24.81
N ARG A 849 2.48 20.42 -25.05
CA ARG A 849 3.18 21.19 -24.00
C ARG A 849 2.27 22.23 -23.35
N ALA A 850 1.49 22.98 -24.14
CA ALA A 850 0.55 23.97 -23.62
C ALA A 850 -0.54 23.32 -22.74
N ARG A 851 -1.07 22.17 -23.17
CA ARG A 851 -2.06 21.40 -22.39
C ARG A 851 -1.46 20.82 -21.11
N PHE A 852 -0.22 20.32 -21.16
CA PHE A 852 0.50 19.85 -19.98
C PHE A 852 0.64 20.95 -18.91
N PHE A 853 1.14 22.14 -19.27
CA PHE A 853 1.27 23.24 -18.30
C PHE A 853 -0.07 23.81 -17.82
N ALA A 854 -1.09 23.82 -18.67
CA ALA A 854 -2.44 24.25 -18.26
C ALA A 854 -3.05 23.30 -17.21
N GLU A 855 -2.85 21.99 -17.36
CA GLU A 855 -3.30 20.97 -16.42
C GLU A 855 -2.48 20.99 -15.12
N LEU A 856 -1.16 21.21 -15.20
CA LEU A 856 -0.29 21.38 -14.03
C LEU A 856 -0.72 22.60 -13.21
N ALA A 857 -0.91 23.77 -13.85
CA ALA A 857 -1.38 24.98 -13.20
C ALA A 857 -2.80 24.84 -12.61
N ALA A 858 -3.67 24.04 -13.22
CA ALA A 858 -5.00 23.74 -12.68
C ALA A 858 -4.93 22.87 -11.41
N ARG A 859 -3.94 21.98 -11.29
CA ARG A 859 -3.67 21.18 -10.09
C ARG A 859 -3.02 22.03 -9.00
N GLU A 860 -2.00 22.82 -9.33
CA GLU A 860 -1.38 23.77 -8.39
C GLU A 860 -2.42 24.75 -7.81
N ALA A 861 -3.34 25.27 -8.63
CA ALA A 861 -4.42 26.14 -8.19
C ALA A 861 -5.51 25.42 -7.35
N ALA A 862 -5.56 24.08 -7.38
CA ALA A 862 -6.43 23.26 -6.53
C ALA A 862 -5.75 22.81 -5.23
N GLU A 863 -4.41 22.73 -5.22
CA GLU A 863 -3.58 22.33 -4.07
C GLU A 863 -3.09 23.52 -3.23
N GLN A 864 -3.06 24.74 -3.79
CA GLN A 864 -2.71 25.96 -3.06
C GLN A 864 -3.82 26.37 -2.08
N PRO A 865 -3.57 26.40 -0.75
CA PRO A 865 -4.33 27.29 0.13
C PRO A 865 -4.07 28.74 -0.29
N PRO A 866 -5.01 29.68 -0.04
CA PRO A 866 -4.91 31.05 -0.57
C PRO A 866 -3.61 31.74 -0.13
N ALA A 867 -2.77 32.06 -1.12
CA ALA A 867 -1.42 32.54 -0.88
C ALA A 867 -1.38 33.93 -0.21
N SER A 868 -0.79 33.99 0.98
CA SER A 868 -0.41 35.24 1.62
C SER A 868 0.86 35.80 0.98
N ASN A 869 0.75 36.90 0.21
CA ASN A 869 1.90 37.64 -0.27
C ASN A 869 2.61 38.35 0.90
N ALA A 870 3.60 37.69 1.49
CA ALA A 870 4.46 38.26 2.53
C ALA A 870 5.83 38.63 1.93
N GLU A 871 5.94 39.82 1.31
CA GLU A 871 7.25 40.48 1.12
C GLU A 871 7.14 42.01 0.90
N SER A 872 6.33 42.70 1.72
CA SER A 872 6.57 44.11 2.09
C SER A 872 5.61 44.53 3.21
N ALA A 873 6.01 45.56 3.99
CA ALA A 873 5.32 46.11 5.17
C ALA A 873 5.42 45.26 6.46
N ASN A 874 6.36 45.71 7.29
CA ASN A 874 6.32 45.57 8.74
C ASN A 874 4.99 46.15 9.30
N ASP A 875 4.57 45.72 10.49
CA ASP A 875 3.52 46.35 11.31
C ASP A 875 2.07 46.32 10.75
N ASN A 876 1.40 45.16 10.84
CA ASN A 876 -0.04 44.95 11.19
C ASN A 876 -0.58 43.59 10.66
N ALA A 877 -0.53 42.53 11.47
CA ALA A 877 -1.07 41.20 11.12
C ALA A 877 -1.59 40.39 12.32
N GLY A 878 -2.41 41.00 13.19
CA GLY A 878 -2.94 40.34 14.40
C GLY A 878 -4.21 39.52 14.20
N GLU A 879 -5.20 40.06 13.49
CA GLU A 879 -6.62 39.69 13.67
C GLU A 879 -7.04 38.34 13.03
N GLY A 880 -6.26 37.80 12.08
CA GLY A 880 -6.62 36.59 11.32
C GLY A 880 -6.24 35.25 11.98
N ALA A 881 -5.21 35.23 12.81
CA ALA A 881 -4.78 34.02 13.53
C ALA A 881 -5.61 33.80 14.82
N GLU A 882 -6.01 34.90 15.47
CA GLU A 882 -6.88 34.86 16.66
C GLU A 882 -8.22 34.18 16.36
N THR A 883 -8.87 34.51 15.23
CA THR A 883 -10.21 33.97 14.92
C THR A 883 -10.27 32.45 14.71
N ALA A 884 -9.18 31.81 14.27
CA ALA A 884 -9.11 30.34 14.17
C ALA A 884 -8.78 29.66 15.51
N LEU A 885 -7.89 30.27 16.30
CA LEU A 885 -7.57 29.84 17.66
C LEU A 885 -8.80 29.94 18.57
N ASP A 886 -9.57 31.01 18.43
CA ASP A 886 -10.80 31.28 19.18
C ASP A 886 -11.89 30.23 18.95
N ALA A 887 -12.02 29.72 17.73
CA ALA A 887 -12.94 28.63 17.42
C ALA A 887 -12.54 27.32 18.13
N GLN A 888 -11.25 26.98 18.16
CA GLN A 888 -10.74 25.82 18.90
C GLN A 888 -10.88 26.00 20.42
N ILE A 889 -10.63 27.21 20.93
CA ILE A 889 -10.84 27.57 22.34
C ILE A 889 -12.32 27.41 22.72
N ALA A 890 -13.25 27.83 21.87
CA ALA A 890 -14.69 27.68 22.11
C ALA A 890 -15.13 26.20 22.17
N GLU A 891 -14.59 25.35 21.30
CA GLU A 891 -14.85 23.90 21.30
C GLU A 891 -14.30 23.21 22.57
N ARG A 892 -13.09 23.59 23.01
CA ARG A 892 -12.50 23.10 24.26
C ARG A 892 -13.23 23.61 25.50
N LEU A 893 -13.70 24.87 25.50
CA LEU A 893 -14.58 25.42 26.54
C LEU A 893 -15.90 24.63 26.66
N ALA A 894 -16.54 24.29 25.54
CA ALA A 894 -17.75 23.46 25.54
C ALA A 894 -17.47 22.08 26.16
N THR A 895 -16.32 21.48 25.83
CA THR A 895 -15.88 20.18 26.34
C THR A 895 -15.58 20.22 27.85
N ALA A 896 -14.86 21.22 28.34
CA ALA A 896 -14.57 21.40 29.77
C ALA A 896 -15.85 21.69 30.59
N ARG A 897 -16.74 22.55 30.09
CA ARG A 897 -18.05 22.83 30.70
C ARG A 897 -18.94 21.58 30.73
N ALA A 898 -18.87 20.70 29.73
CA ALA A 898 -19.56 19.42 29.73
C ALA A 898 -19.02 18.44 30.79
N ARG A 899 -17.69 18.34 30.96
CA ARG A 899 -17.08 17.54 32.05
C ARG A 899 -17.48 18.04 33.44
N ARG A 900 -17.47 19.36 33.66
CA ARG A 900 -17.81 19.98 34.95
C ARG A 900 -19.25 19.70 35.42
N ARG A 901 -20.22 19.51 34.51
CA ARG A 901 -21.60 19.10 34.85
C ARG A 901 -21.71 17.68 35.43
N VAL A 902 -20.66 16.86 35.31
CA VAL A 902 -20.62 15.48 35.83
C VAL A 902 -19.90 15.41 37.20
N ALA A 903 -19.11 16.42 37.55
CA ALA A 903 -18.32 16.47 38.79
C ALA A 903 -18.59 17.77 39.58
N GLY A 904 -19.59 17.74 40.47
CA GLY A 904 -19.92 18.90 41.30
C GLY A 904 -20.89 18.58 42.44
N GLY A 905 -20.36 18.34 43.64
CA GLY A 905 -21.15 18.07 44.83
C GLY A 905 -20.44 18.47 46.14
N ALA A 906 -20.30 19.77 46.39
CA ALA A 906 -20.15 20.37 47.73
C ALA A 906 -20.26 21.90 47.62
N ALA A 907 -20.80 22.57 48.64
CA ALA A 907 -21.07 24.01 48.62
C ALA A 907 -20.18 24.77 49.61
N ALA A 908 -19.39 25.75 49.12
CA ALA A 908 -18.78 26.83 49.92
C ALA A 908 -18.10 27.89 49.02
N ALA A 909 -18.86 28.72 48.27
CA ALA A 909 -18.29 29.87 47.53
C ALA A 909 -19.31 31.00 47.20
N GLY A 910 -20.43 31.06 47.92
CA GLY A 910 -21.61 31.84 47.51
C GLY A 910 -21.42 33.37 47.43
N ALA A 911 -20.41 33.94 48.09
CA ALA A 911 -20.22 35.39 48.17
C ALA A 911 -19.26 35.99 47.11
N VAL A 912 -18.42 35.17 46.47
CA VAL A 912 -17.47 35.64 45.44
C VAL A 912 -18.00 35.36 44.03
N ALA A 913 -18.81 34.30 43.86
CA ALA A 913 -19.46 33.99 42.60
C ALA A 913 -20.39 35.11 42.09
N GLU A 914 -21.10 35.82 42.99
CA GLU A 914 -21.94 36.97 42.62
C GLU A 914 -21.14 38.17 42.12
N ALA A 915 -19.90 38.37 42.58
CA ALA A 915 -19.04 39.47 42.12
C ALA A 915 -18.45 39.24 40.73
N VAL A 916 -18.21 37.98 40.34
CA VAL A 916 -17.71 37.61 39.00
C VAL A 916 -18.86 37.46 38.00
N ALA A 917 -20.02 36.93 38.42
CA ALA A 917 -21.20 36.80 37.56
C ALA A 917 -21.84 38.14 37.16
N ALA A 918 -21.57 39.22 37.89
CA ALA A 918 -22.10 40.56 37.59
C ALA A 918 -21.48 41.24 36.35
N ALA A 919 -20.52 40.60 35.68
CA ALA A 919 -19.88 41.10 34.47
C ALA A 919 -20.47 40.57 33.14
N ASP A 920 -21.26 39.48 33.19
CA ASP A 920 -21.95 38.93 32.01
C ASP A 920 -23.37 39.53 31.89
N VAL A 921 -23.53 40.48 30.98
CA VAL A 921 -24.86 40.96 30.53
C VAL A 921 -24.93 40.91 29.01
N ASP A 922 -25.91 40.16 28.53
CA ASP A 922 -26.47 40.09 27.19
C ASP A 922 -25.52 39.79 26.02
N GLY A 923 -25.62 38.56 25.50
CA GLY A 923 -25.13 38.25 24.17
C GLY A 923 -26.16 38.61 23.10
N GLU A 924 -25.85 39.58 22.24
CA GLU A 924 -26.37 39.65 20.87
C GLU A 924 -25.37 40.39 19.95
N ASP A 925 -25.11 39.76 18.79
CA ASP A 925 -24.64 40.31 17.50
C ASP A 925 -23.73 41.57 17.47
N LEU A 926 -22.41 41.39 17.25
CA LEU A 926 -21.55 42.43 16.68
C LEU A 926 -20.46 41.86 15.75
N SER A 927 -20.73 41.88 14.44
CA SER A 927 -19.69 41.96 13.42
C SER A 927 -19.22 43.43 13.27
N GLY A 928 -17.98 43.74 13.68
CA GLY A 928 -17.38 45.07 13.50
C GLY A 928 -15.94 45.11 13.99
N GLY A 929 -14.99 45.53 13.15
CA GLY A 929 -13.56 45.42 13.42
C GLY A 929 -12.90 46.63 14.08
N ALA A 930 -11.65 46.40 14.53
CA ALA A 930 -10.60 47.35 14.89
C ALA A 930 -10.90 48.45 15.94
N ALA A 931 -10.41 48.24 17.17
CA ALA A 931 -9.48 49.16 17.85
C ALA A 931 -9.14 48.69 19.27
N ALA A 932 -7.91 48.91 19.71
CA ALA A 932 -7.55 48.80 21.12
C ALA A 932 -8.05 50.04 21.92
N SER A 933 -9.00 49.83 22.83
CA SER A 933 -9.12 50.57 24.09
C SER A 933 -9.52 49.57 25.19
N ALA A 934 -9.04 49.64 26.44
CA ALA A 934 -8.80 50.82 27.27
C ALA A 934 -10.08 51.64 27.57
N ASP A 935 -11.20 50.95 27.85
CA ASP A 935 -12.24 51.45 28.77
C ASP A 935 -13.17 50.31 29.25
N ALA A 936 -12.73 49.58 30.28
CA ALA A 936 -13.62 48.85 31.18
C ALA A 936 -13.88 49.73 32.42
N PRO A 937 -15.07 49.70 33.05
CA PRO A 937 -15.39 50.59 34.17
C PRO A 937 -14.34 50.45 35.29
N PRO A 938 -13.76 51.56 35.81
CA PRO A 938 -12.47 51.60 36.51
C PRO A 938 -12.49 51.07 37.96
N GLY A 939 -13.09 49.89 38.18
CA GLY A 939 -13.13 49.19 39.47
C GLY A 939 -13.38 47.68 39.39
N ALA A 940 -13.97 47.17 38.30
CA ALA A 940 -14.37 45.74 38.24
C ALA A 940 -13.19 44.76 38.13
N PRO A 941 -12.18 44.95 37.26
CA PRO A 941 -11.05 44.00 37.14
C PRO A 941 -10.19 43.95 38.41
N ALA A 942 -10.02 45.10 39.08
CA ALA A 942 -9.27 45.20 40.34
C ALA A 942 -9.99 44.48 41.49
N ALA A 943 -11.33 44.59 41.57
CA ALA A 943 -12.12 43.86 42.56
C ALA A 943 -12.09 42.34 42.36
N ALA A 944 -12.14 41.88 41.10
CA ALA A 944 -12.00 40.46 40.78
C ALA A 944 -10.60 39.92 41.14
N ARG A 945 -9.54 40.66 40.78
CA ARG A 945 -8.15 40.33 41.16
C ARG A 945 -7.98 40.28 42.68
N GLU A 946 -8.41 41.31 43.42
CA GLU A 946 -8.27 41.33 44.89
C GLU A 946 -9.11 40.22 45.55
N GLY A 947 -10.28 39.88 44.99
CA GLY A 947 -11.09 38.74 45.44
C GLY A 947 -10.36 37.40 45.32
N ILE A 948 -9.69 37.13 44.19
CA ILE A 948 -8.88 35.91 44.04
C ILE A 948 -7.62 35.96 44.91
N LEU A 949 -6.98 37.13 45.07
CA LEU A 949 -5.86 37.30 46.00
C LEU A 949 -6.27 37.05 47.47
N GLU A 950 -7.51 37.38 47.85
CA GLU A 950 -8.04 37.09 49.17
C GLU A 950 -8.39 35.61 49.35
N LEU A 951 -8.97 34.93 48.34
CA LEU A 951 -9.08 33.46 48.36
C LEU A 951 -7.71 32.79 48.53
N LEU A 952 -6.67 33.32 47.88
CA LEU A 952 -5.28 32.86 48.03
C LEU A 952 -4.68 33.15 49.41
N ARG A 953 -5.10 34.21 50.11
CA ARG A 953 -4.73 34.47 51.52
C ARG A 953 -5.44 33.52 52.49
N LEU A 954 -6.73 33.30 52.28
CA LEU A 954 -7.55 32.37 53.07
C LEU A 954 -7.14 30.91 52.84
N GLY A 955 -6.53 30.63 51.69
CA GLY A 955 -6.00 29.32 51.32
C GLY A 955 -7.01 28.40 50.64
N GLU A 956 -8.11 28.97 50.14
CA GLU A 956 -9.17 28.27 49.43
C GLU A 956 -8.66 27.69 48.07
N PRO A 957 -9.23 26.56 47.61
CA PRO A 957 -8.88 25.99 46.31
C PRO A 957 -9.41 26.83 45.15
N LEU A 958 -8.63 26.93 44.06
CA LEU A 958 -9.04 27.58 42.82
C LEU A 958 -9.48 26.56 41.74
N ALA A 959 -9.50 25.27 42.08
CA ALA A 959 -9.87 24.18 41.19
C ALA A 959 -11.25 24.38 40.55
N GLY A 960 -11.31 24.23 39.22
CA GLY A 960 -12.52 24.39 38.43
C GLY A 960 -13.10 25.81 38.37
N LEU A 961 -12.46 26.83 38.94
CA LEU A 961 -12.96 28.21 38.83
C LEU A 961 -12.87 28.73 37.40
N ASP A 962 -13.76 29.68 37.07
CA ASP A 962 -13.62 30.47 35.84
C ASP A 962 -12.76 31.69 36.16
N LEU A 963 -11.55 31.71 35.60
CA LEU A 963 -10.51 32.71 35.74
C LEU A 963 -10.11 33.25 34.35
N THR A 964 -10.99 33.10 33.35
CA THR A 964 -10.77 33.54 31.97
C THR A 964 -10.42 35.03 31.93
N GLY A 965 -9.32 35.38 31.27
CA GLY A 965 -8.85 36.77 31.12
C GLY A 965 -8.41 37.47 32.42
N ILE A 966 -8.33 36.78 33.56
CA ILE A 966 -7.98 37.43 34.83
C ILE A 966 -6.51 37.89 34.83
N ASP A 967 -6.23 38.97 35.55
CA ASP A 967 -4.88 39.42 35.83
C ASP A 967 -4.37 38.86 37.17
N LEU A 968 -3.49 37.86 37.08
CA LEU A 968 -2.74 37.23 38.18
C LEU A 968 -1.22 37.42 38.00
N SER A 969 -0.80 38.47 37.27
CA SER A 969 0.61 38.80 37.04
C SER A 969 1.38 38.93 38.37
N GLY A 970 2.51 38.22 38.48
CA GLY A 970 3.32 38.16 39.69
C GLY A 970 2.66 37.50 40.92
N ALA A 971 1.48 36.89 40.79
CA ALA A 971 0.79 36.25 41.91
C ALA A 971 1.52 34.98 42.39
N SER A 972 1.38 34.67 43.68
CA SER A 972 1.91 33.44 44.28
C SER A 972 0.83 32.38 44.36
N LEU A 973 0.86 31.45 43.41
CA LEU A 973 0.00 30.26 43.29
C LEU A 973 0.74 28.97 43.73
N GLU A 974 1.90 29.10 44.35
CA GLU A 974 2.76 28.01 44.84
C GLU A 974 1.97 26.96 45.64
N GLY A 975 2.06 25.70 45.23
CA GLY A 975 1.39 24.56 45.85
C GLY A 975 -0.15 24.57 45.80
N ARG A 976 -0.78 25.49 45.06
CA ARG A 976 -2.25 25.60 44.98
C ARG A 976 -2.87 24.56 44.05
N ASP A 977 -4.11 24.21 44.31
CA ASP A 977 -4.93 23.41 43.40
C ASP A 977 -5.74 24.32 42.47
N LEU A 978 -5.41 24.24 41.18
CA LEU A 978 -6.09 24.87 40.05
C LEU A 978 -6.58 23.80 39.05
N GLY A 979 -6.74 22.55 39.48
CA GLY A 979 -7.18 21.45 38.60
C GLY A 979 -8.50 21.78 37.89
N GLY A 980 -8.54 21.66 36.57
CA GLY A 980 -9.69 22.00 35.74
C GLY A 980 -10.08 23.49 35.71
N ALA A 981 -9.24 24.40 36.23
CA ALA A 981 -9.52 25.84 36.18
C ALA A 981 -9.47 26.36 34.73
N LEU A 982 -10.35 27.31 34.41
CA LEU A 982 -10.39 28.00 33.12
C LEU A 982 -9.53 29.25 33.23
N LEU A 983 -8.35 29.25 32.60
CA LEU A 983 -7.33 30.29 32.65
C LEU A 983 -7.05 30.87 31.25
N GLN A 984 -7.99 30.71 30.30
CA GLN A 984 -7.79 31.15 28.92
C GLN A 984 -7.52 32.65 28.88
N ARG A 985 -6.48 33.05 28.13
CA ARG A 985 -6.02 34.45 28.03
C ARG A 985 -5.74 35.15 29.37
N ALA A 986 -5.60 34.40 30.47
CA ALA A 986 -5.24 34.99 31.76
C ALA A 986 -3.82 35.55 31.70
N ASN A 987 -3.59 36.70 32.34
CA ASN A 987 -2.26 37.26 32.51
C ASN A 987 -1.63 36.64 33.76
N LEU A 988 -0.68 35.74 33.53
CA LEU A 988 0.13 35.02 34.52
C LEU A 988 1.61 35.43 34.43
N ARG A 989 1.94 36.56 33.78
CA ARG A 989 3.34 37.01 33.61
C ARG A 989 4.06 37.08 34.95
N GLY A 990 5.19 36.38 35.06
CA GLY A 990 5.99 36.29 36.29
C GLY A 990 5.29 35.66 37.50
N ALA A 991 4.13 35.01 37.35
CA ALA A 991 3.46 34.31 38.44
C ALA A 991 4.28 33.09 38.91
N ARG A 992 4.15 32.74 40.19
CA ARG A 992 4.80 31.56 40.79
C ARG A 992 3.77 30.46 41.02
N LEU A 993 3.75 29.46 40.15
CA LEU A 993 2.93 28.24 40.20
C LEU A 993 3.78 27.02 40.60
N ASP A 994 4.89 27.23 41.30
CA ASP A 994 5.81 26.16 41.72
C ASP A 994 5.06 25.11 42.57
N GLY A 995 5.18 23.83 42.20
CA GLY A 995 4.45 22.72 42.82
C GLY A 995 2.91 22.80 42.73
N ALA A 996 2.33 23.71 41.95
CA ALA A 996 0.88 23.82 41.80
C ALA A 996 0.29 22.66 40.99
N ARG A 997 -0.97 22.33 41.25
CA ARG A 997 -1.74 21.30 40.54
C ARG A 997 -2.63 21.97 39.49
N LEU A 998 -2.29 21.80 38.22
CA LEU A 998 -2.98 22.33 37.03
C LEU A 998 -3.52 21.20 36.13
N VAL A 999 -3.81 20.03 36.71
CA VAL A 999 -4.33 18.86 35.97
C VAL A 999 -5.64 19.24 35.26
N GLU A 1000 -5.71 18.98 33.94
CA GLU A 1000 -6.82 19.38 33.06
C GLU A 1000 -7.15 20.91 33.07
N ALA A 1001 -6.27 21.77 33.58
CA ALA A 1001 -6.47 23.22 33.53
C ALA A 1001 -6.33 23.75 32.09
N VAL A 1002 -7.10 24.79 31.75
CA VAL A 1002 -7.16 25.34 30.39
C VAL A 1002 -6.52 26.73 30.34
N LEU A 1003 -5.23 26.77 30.02
CA LEU A 1003 -4.40 27.96 29.85
C LEU A 1003 -4.25 28.37 28.36
N ALA A 1004 -5.20 27.98 27.49
CA ALA A 1004 -5.14 28.28 26.06
C ALA A 1004 -5.05 29.80 25.81
N GLY A 1005 -4.04 30.22 25.03
CA GLY A 1005 -3.73 31.64 24.80
C GLY A 1005 -3.36 32.45 26.06
N ALA A 1006 -3.11 31.82 27.20
CA ALA A 1006 -2.70 32.51 28.42
C ALA A 1006 -1.29 33.10 28.30
N ASP A 1007 -1.05 34.18 29.03
CA ASP A 1007 0.21 34.91 29.00
C ASP A 1007 1.04 34.63 30.25
N CYS A 1008 1.91 33.64 30.14
CA CYS A 1008 2.72 33.08 31.21
C CYS A 1008 4.22 33.45 31.06
N GLU A 1009 4.54 34.58 30.41
CA GLU A 1009 5.93 34.99 30.19
C GLU A 1009 6.70 35.07 31.52
N GLY A 1010 7.86 34.42 31.59
CA GLY A 1010 8.70 34.37 32.78
C GLY A 1010 8.03 33.75 34.02
N ALA A 1011 6.87 33.11 33.89
CA ALA A 1011 6.21 32.42 34.98
C ALA A 1011 7.01 31.18 35.42
N SER A 1012 6.86 30.81 36.68
CA SER A 1012 7.52 29.65 37.27
C SER A 1012 6.49 28.55 37.53
N PHE A 1013 6.73 27.37 36.98
CA PHE A 1013 5.94 26.14 37.11
C PHE A 1013 6.85 25.01 37.64
N GLU A 1014 7.87 25.32 38.44
CA GLU A 1014 8.88 24.34 38.84
C GLU A 1014 8.22 23.24 39.69
N GLY A 1015 8.33 21.98 39.27
CA GLY A 1015 7.65 20.84 39.90
C GLY A 1015 6.11 20.84 39.84
N ALA A 1016 5.48 21.71 39.04
CA ALA A 1016 4.02 21.74 38.89
C ALA A 1016 3.46 20.52 38.14
N ASP A 1017 2.21 20.15 38.40
CA ASP A 1017 1.48 19.06 37.73
C ASP A 1017 0.49 19.62 36.69
N LEU A 1018 0.94 19.72 35.44
CA LEU A 1018 0.18 20.13 34.26
C LEU A 1018 -0.30 18.92 33.43
N THR A 1019 -0.53 17.76 34.04
CA THR A 1019 -1.02 16.56 33.34
C THR A 1019 -2.33 16.87 32.61
N GLN A 1020 -2.38 16.61 31.29
CA GLN A 1020 -3.50 16.95 30.40
C GLN A 1020 -3.92 18.44 30.41
N ALA A 1021 -3.05 19.35 30.86
CA ALA A 1021 -3.31 20.79 30.75
C ALA A 1021 -3.27 21.25 29.28
N ASP A 1022 -4.04 22.29 28.99
CA ASP A 1022 -4.08 22.94 27.68
C ASP A 1022 -3.30 24.26 27.75
N LEU A 1023 -2.19 24.32 27.02
CA LEU A 1023 -1.29 25.45 26.80
C LEU A 1023 -1.29 25.86 25.31
N THR A 1024 -2.30 25.46 24.52
CA THR A 1024 -2.34 25.73 23.07
C THR A 1024 -2.30 27.24 22.82
N GLY A 1025 -1.35 27.68 21.99
CA GLY A 1025 -1.09 29.09 21.69
C GLY A 1025 -0.64 29.95 22.89
N ALA A 1026 -0.35 29.37 24.06
CA ALA A 1026 0.06 30.12 25.24
C ALA A 1026 1.44 30.77 25.06
N ASN A 1027 1.63 31.95 25.66
CA ASN A 1027 2.93 32.59 25.75
C ASN A 1027 3.67 32.08 27.00
N VAL A 1028 4.62 31.16 26.82
CA VAL A 1028 5.46 30.61 27.90
C VAL A 1028 6.94 30.98 27.71
N GLN A 1029 7.21 32.09 27.03
CA GLN A 1029 8.56 32.60 26.77
C GLN A 1029 9.31 32.82 28.08
N GLY A 1030 10.52 32.26 28.19
CA GLY A 1030 11.36 32.31 29.40
C GLY A 1030 10.76 31.63 30.66
N ALA A 1031 9.62 30.95 30.55
CA ALA A 1031 8.99 30.27 31.68
C ALA A 1031 9.78 29.03 32.12
N ARG A 1032 9.61 28.63 33.39
CA ARG A 1032 10.36 27.52 34.00
C ARG A 1032 9.44 26.36 34.34
N PHE A 1033 9.66 25.24 33.68
CA PHE A 1033 8.98 23.96 33.88
C PHE A 1033 9.94 22.90 34.45
N SER A 1034 11.01 23.32 35.15
CA SER A 1034 12.02 22.40 35.67
C SER A 1034 11.38 21.36 36.60
N GLY A 1035 11.54 20.08 36.28
CA GLY A 1035 10.91 18.96 37.00
C GLY A 1035 9.37 18.90 36.95
N ALA A 1036 8.71 19.73 36.15
CA ALA A 1036 7.25 19.73 36.01
C ALA A 1036 6.73 18.47 35.30
N ILE A 1037 5.46 18.15 35.52
CA ILE A 1037 4.76 17.04 34.85
C ILE A 1037 3.84 17.63 33.79
N LEU A 1038 4.09 17.35 32.52
CA LEU A 1038 3.29 17.79 31.36
C LEU A 1038 2.78 16.58 30.56
N ALA A 1039 2.57 15.43 31.22
CA ALA A 1039 2.13 14.20 30.56
C ALA A 1039 0.79 14.44 29.82
N LEU A 1040 0.75 14.13 28.52
CA LEU A 1040 -0.39 14.38 27.63
C LEU A 1040 -0.87 15.84 27.58
N ALA A 1041 -0.04 16.83 27.95
CA ALA A 1041 -0.37 18.25 27.83
C ALA A 1041 -0.39 18.70 26.37
N ALA A 1042 -1.28 19.64 26.03
CA ALA A 1042 -1.37 20.23 24.70
C ALA A 1042 -0.70 21.61 24.67
N ALA A 1043 0.52 21.71 24.16
CA ALA A 1043 1.27 22.95 23.97
C ALA A 1043 1.51 23.24 22.47
N ALA A 1044 0.57 22.83 21.62
CA ALA A 1044 0.59 23.13 20.19
C ALA A 1044 0.58 24.65 19.95
N ASP A 1045 1.38 25.11 18.99
CA ASP A 1045 1.58 26.53 18.63
C ASP A 1045 2.02 27.44 19.79
N ALA A 1046 2.45 26.88 20.93
CA ALA A 1046 2.89 27.64 22.09
C ALA A 1046 4.21 28.37 21.82
N ARG A 1047 4.35 29.58 22.39
CA ARG A 1047 5.57 30.39 22.29
C ARG A 1047 6.49 30.04 23.46
N CYS A 1048 7.46 29.18 23.22
CA CYS A 1048 8.36 28.60 24.23
C CYS A 1048 9.80 29.13 24.15
N GLU A 1049 10.03 30.31 23.54
CA GLU A 1049 11.40 30.79 23.33
C GLU A 1049 12.14 30.94 24.67
N GLY A 1050 13.30 30.28 24.78
CA GLY A 1050 14.11 30.26 26.00
C GLY A 1050 13.46 29.60 27.23
N ALA A 1051 12.33 28.90 27.08
CA ALA A 1051 11.67 28.19 28.18
C ALA A 1051 12.51 27.00 28.68
N VAL A 1052 12.44 26.70 29.97
CA VAL A 1052 13.30 25.70 30.64
C VAL A 1052 12.47 24.52 31.14
N PHE A 1053 12.49 23.41 30.42
CA PHE A 1053 11.86 22.13 30.73
C PHE A 1053 12.86 21.12 31.32
N GLU A 1054 13.89 21.59 32.02
CA GLU A 1054 14.99 20.73 32.50
C GLU A 1054 14.49 19.66 33.48
N GLY A 1055 14.66 18.38 33.15
CA GLY A 1055 14.14 17.26 33.93
C GLY A 1055 12.61 17.13 33.96
N ALA A 1056 11.87 17.84 33.10
CA ALA A 1056 10.42 17.73 33.00
C ALA A 1056 9.96 16.35 32.50
N ARG A 1057 8.75 15.93 32.88
CA ARG A 1057 8.11 14.70 32.40
C ARG A 1057 6.94 15.04 31.50
N ALA A 1058 7.16 15.00 30.20
CA ALA A 1058 6.20 15.33 29.15
C ALA A 1058 5.91 14.15 28.18
N PRO A 1059 5.71 12.90 28.66
CA PRO A 1059 5.40 11.80 27.76
C PRO A 1059 4.04 12.01 27.08
N GLY A 1060 4.00 11.80 25.76
CA GLY A 1060 2.83 12.05 24.93
C GLY A 1060 2.34 13.51 24.88
N ALA A 1061 3.16 14.48 25.32
CA ALA A 1061 2.82 15.90 25.19
C ALA A 1061 2.90 16.35 23.72
N SER A 1062 2.06 17.30 23.33
CA SER A 1062 2.08 17.87 21.98
C SER A 1062 2.70 19.27 21.99
N PHE A 1063 3.79 19.44 21.25
CA PHE A 1063 4.46 20.70 20.90
C PHE A 1063 4.42 20.92 19.37
N ALA A 1064 3.40 20.39 18.69
CA ALA A 1064 3.24 20.58 17.24
C ALA A 1064 3.15 22.07 16.90
N GLY A 1065 3.90 22.53 15.89
CA GLY A 1065 3.99 23.95 15.51
C GLY A 1065 4.63 24.90 16.55
N ALA A 1066 5.04 24.40 17.72
CA ALA A 1066 5.52 25.26 18.81
C ALA A 1066 6.86 25.94 18.48
N ALA A 1067 7.00 27.19 18.94
CA ALA A 1067 8.22 27.96 18.82
C ALA A 1067 9.17 27.62 19.98
N LEU A 1068 9.97 26.57 19.80
CA LEU A 1068 10.89 25.98 20.80
C LEU A 1068 12.32 26.56 20.72
N ARG A 1069 12.52 27.70 20.04
CA ARG A 1069 13.82 28.35 19.89
C ARG A 1069 14.50 28.54 21.25
N ARG A 1070 15.74 28.06 21.39
CA ARG A 1070 16.53 28.12 22.65
C ARG A 1070 15.87 27.45 23.87
N ALA A 1071 14.82 26.67 23.69
CA ALA A 1071 14.20 25.93 24.78
C ALA A 1071 15.16 24.83 25.30
N ARG A 1072 15.11 24.55 26.60
CA ARG A 1072 15.98 23.56 27.25
C ARG A 1072 15.15 22.41 27.83
N PHE A 1073 15.15 21.28 27.13
CA PHE A 1073 14.59 19.98 27.52
C PHE A 1073 15.68 19.03 28.06
N ASP A 1074 16.79 19.55 28.58
CA ASP A 1074 17.88 18.73 29.09
C ASP A 1074 17.38 17.78 30.19
N ARG A 1075 17.66 16.47 30.05
CA ARG A 1075 17.20 15.38 30.93
C ARG A 1075 15.67 15.22 31.02
N ALA A 1076 14.90 15.83 30.11
CA ALA A 1076 13.45 15.65 30.06
C ALA A 1076 13.06 14.26 29.53
N ASP A 1077 11.89 13.78 29.95
CA ASP A 1077 11.21 12.62 29.36
C ASP A 1077 10.13 13.13 28.40
N LEU A 1078 10.39 12.97 27.10
CA LEU A 1078 9.51 13.34 25.98
C LEU A 1078 8.98 12.09 25.27
N SER A 1079 8.99 10.91 25.90
CA SER A 1079 8.63 9.64 25.25
C SER A 1079 7.25 9.71 24.59
N GLY A 1080 7.17 9.40 23.28
CA GLY A 1080 5.93 9.47 22.49
C GLY A 1080 5.38 10.89 22.25
N ALA A 1081 6.15 11.94 22.55
CA ALA A 1081 5.73 13.33 22.31
C ALA A 1081 5.62 13.67 20.81
N GLU A 1082 4.82 14.70 20.54
CA GLU A 1082 4.51 15.15 19.19
C GLU A 1082 5.10 16.54 18.93
N MET A 1083 6.05 16.66 18.01
CA MET A 1083 6.86 17.87 17.79
C MET A 1083 6.91 18.28 16.30
N MET A 1084 5.92 17.83 15.54
CA MET A 1084 5.77 18.05 14.10
C MET A 1084 5.77 19.55 13.76
N GLY A 1085 6.51 19.96 12.73
CA GLY A 1085 6.55 21.37 12.30
C GLY A 1085 7.09 22.37 13.33
N SER A 1086 7.67 21.91 14.46
CA SER A 1086 8.19 22.80 15.50
C SER A 1086 9.50 23.49 15.08
N ALA A 1087 9.75 24.69 15.63
CA ALA A 1087 10.95 25.48 15.39
C ALA A 1087 11.96 25.29 16.53
N LEU A 1088 13.08 24.63 16.24
CA LEU A 1088 14.03 24.05 17.21
C LEU A 1088 15.38 24.79 17.30
N ASP A 1089 15.54 25.96 16.67
CA ASP A 1089 16.82 26.68 16.62
C ASP A 1089 17.48 26.86 18.00
N GLU A 1090 18.72 26.40 18.13
CA GLU A 1090 19.50 26.42 19.38
C GLU A 1090 18.83 25.71 20.58
N ALA A 1091 17.82 24.87 20.36
CA ALA A 1091 17.18 24.07 21.41
C ALA A 1091 18.11 22.94 21.92
N SER A 1092 17.96 22.58 23.19
CA SER A 1092 18.80 21.59 23.87
C SER A 1092 17.98 20.47 24.50
N PHE A 1093 18.38 19.23 24.25
CA PHE A 1093 17.77 17.97 24.63
C PHE A 1093 18.83 17.01 25.21
N ARG A 1094 19.84 17.56 25.92
CA ARG A 1094 20.97 16.76 26.41
C ARG A 1094 20.50 15.70 27.39
N ASP A 1095 20.94 14.45 27.19
CA ASP A 1095 20.55 13.30 28.00
C ASP A 1095 19.01 13.13 28.16
N ALA A 1096 18.21 13.66 27.23
CA ALA A 1096 16.75 13.55 27.23
C ALA A 1096 16.28 12.20 26.61
N THR A 1097 15.01 11.84 26.84
CA THR A 1097 14.39 10.66 26.22
C THR A 1097 13.37 11.12 25.18
N LEU A 1098 13.62 10.83 23.90
CA LEU A 1098 12.76 11.11 22.75
C LEU A 1098 12.41 9.81 22.00
N ASP A 1099 12.23 8.72 22.73
CA ASP A 1099 11.82 7.44 22.18
C ASP A 1099 10.37 7.55 21.62
N ASP A 1100 10.10 7.02 20.44
CA ASP A 1100 8.82 7.10 19.70
C ASP A 1100 8.30 8.55 19.44
N VAL A 1101 9.19 9.55 19.44
CA VAL A 1101 8.83 10.95 19.16
C VAL A 1101 8.64 11.22 17.65
N LYS A 1102 7.68 12.09 17.33
CA LYS A 1102 7.38 12.55 15.96
C LYS A 1102 7.95 13.95 15.71
N LEU A 1103 8.96 14.04 14.85
CA LEU A 1103 9.66 15.27 14.44
C LEU A 1103 9.45 15.64 12.96
N TYR A 1104 8.59 14.93 12.21
CA TYR A 1104 8.43 15.20 10.78
C TYR A 1104 8.04 16.65 10.47
N GLY A 1105 8.73 17.23 9.49
CA GLY A 1105 8.60 18.65 9.11
C GLY A 1105 9.12 19.66 10.14
N ALA A 1106 9.68 19.24 11.28
CA ALA A 1106 10.33 20.17 12.20
C ALA A 1106 11.62 20.77 11.59
N SER A 1107 12.03 21.95 12.06
CA SER A 1107 13.21 22.63 11.54
C SER A 1107 13.99 23.36 12.62
N GLY A 1108 15.31 23.44 12.49
CA GLY A 1108 16.16 24.21 13.37
C GLY A 1108 17.65 24.07 13.05
N SER A 1109 18.43 25.06 13.45
CA SER A 1109 19.88 25.04 13.37
C SER A 1109 20.52 24.82 14.74
N ARG A 1110 21.63 24.08 14.78
CA ARG A 1110 22.47 23.89 15.99
C ARG A 1110 21.70 23.31 17.18
N VAL A 1111 20.78 22.38 16.93
CA VAL A 1111 20.05 21.66 17.97
C VAL A 1111 21.02 20.72 18.70
N ILE A 1112 20.86 20.53 20.01
CA ILE A 1112 21.75 19.69 20.82
C ILE A 1112 20.99 18.51 21.39
N LEU A 1113 21.29 17.30 20.93
CA LEU A 1113 20.69 16.03 21.38
C LEU A 1113 21.74 15.12 22.06
N ASP A 1114 22.91 15.66 22.45
CA ASP A 1114 24.01 14.87 23.01
C ASP A 1114 23.56 13.97 24.18
N GLY A 1115 23.85 12.67 24.08
CA GLY A 1115 23.49 11.65 25.07
C GLY A 1115 22.02 11.19 25.06
N ALA A 1116 21.15 11.77 24.23
CA ALA A 1116 19.72 11.47 24.21
C ALA A 1116 19.39 10.04 23.75
N SER A 1117 18.26 9.52 24.22
CA SER A 1117 17.61 8.32 23.68
C SER A 1117 16.64 8.73 22.58
N LEU A 1118 16.71 8.05 21.43
CA LEU A 1118 16.00 8.35 20.18
C LEU A 1118 15.44 7.04 19.57
N ALA A 1119 15.09 6.03 20.39
CA ALA A 1119 14.66 4.74 19.88
C ALA A 1119 13.34 4.86 19.10
N ASP A 1120 13.27 4.25 17.92
CA ASP A 1120 12.11 4.29 17.01
C ASP A 1120 11.63 5.71 16.58
N LEU A 1121 12.45 6.75 16.82
CA LEU A 1121 12.20 8.16 16.45
C LEU A 1121 11.79 8.31 14.98
N ARG A 1122 10.82 9.20 14.70
CA ARG A 1122 10.36 9.56 13.35
C ARG A 1122 10.69 10.99 13.01
N ALA A 1123 11.78 11.18 12.25
CA ALA A 1123 12.35 12.47 11.86
C ALA A 1123 12.44 12.59 10.33
N ASP A 1124 11.41 12.11 9.64
CA ASP A 1124 11.24 12.18 8.19
C ASP A 1124 11.19 13.64 7.68
N ASP A 1125 11.94 13.92 6.62
CA ASP A 1125 12.09 15.23 5.96
C ASP A 1125 12.41 16.41 6.92
N VAL A 1126 13.01 16.14 8.09
CA VAL A 1126 13.40 17.15 9.10
C VAL A 1126 14.61 17.96 8.65
N ALA A 1127 14.71 19.24 9.03
CA ALA A 1127 15.88 20.08 8.74
C ALA A 1127 16.63 20.48 10.01
N LEU A 1128 17.75 19.81 10.32
CA LEU A 1128 18.52 19.95 11.57
C LEU A 1128 20.01 20.29 11.33
N ARG A 1129 20.30 21.26 10.46
CA ARG A 1129 21.67 21.61 10.04
C ARG A 1129 22.59 22.01 11.21
N GLY A 1130 23.82 21.50 11.19
CA GLY A 1130 24.85 21.81 12.20
C GLY A 1130 24.51 21.33 13.61
N SER A 1131 23.57 20.39 13.76
CA SER A 1131 23.10 19.89 15.05
C SER A 1131 24.00 18.77 15.61
N SER A 1132 24.03 18.66 16.94
CA SER A 1132 24.87 17.72 17.67
C SER A 1132 24.05 16.55 18.21
N PHE A 1133 24.51 15.33 17.94
CA PHE A 1133 23.91 14.04 18.28
C PHE A 1133 24.97 13.14 18.93
N ARG A 1134 25.91 13.71 19.70
CA ARG A 1134 27.06 12.97 20.23
C ARG A 1134 26.59 11.91 21.22
N ARG A 1135 27.00 10.65 21.04
CA ARG A 1135 26.66 9.52 21.92
C ARG A 1135 25.15 9.28 22.12
N VAL A 1136 24.30 9.68 21.16
CA VAL A 1136 22.86 9.32 21.17
C VAL A 1136 22.65 7.81 21.06
N LYS A 1137 21.45 7.34 21.44
CA LYS A 1137 21.02 5.95 21.28
C LYS A 1137 19.70 5.91 20.53
N GLY A 1138 19.74 5.67 19.22
CA GLY A 1138 18.56 5.64 18.35
C GLY A 1138 18.47 4.40 17.48
N PRO A 1139 18.36 3.19 18.06
CA PRO A 1139 18.09 1.99 17.27
C PRO A 1139 16.75 2.14 16.53
N GLY A 1140 16.70 1.71 15.27
CA GLY A 1140 15.49 1.77 14.44
C GLY A 1140 15.01 3.18 14.05
N SER A 1141 15.73 4.23 14.44
CA SER A 1141 15.35 5.63 14.16
C SER A 1141 15.31 5.94 12.66
N VAL A 1142 14.36 6.79 12.25
CA VAL A 1142 14.04 7.09 10.85
C VAL A 1142 14.29 8.57 10.57
N TRP A 1143 15.15 8.84 9.60
CA TRP A 1143 15.66 10.15 9.18
C TRP A 1143 15.53 10.29 7.66
N GLU A 1144 14.50 9.68 7.06
CA GLU A 1144 14.40 9.60 5.61
C GLU A 1144 14.13 10.99 5.00
N GLY A 1145 14.93 11.38 4.01
CA GLY A 1145 14.90 12.73 3.43
C GLY A 1145 15.46 13.86 4.31
N ALA A 1146 15.87 13.59 5.55
CA ALA A 1146 16.33 14.61 6.50
C ALA A 1146 17.57 15.41 6.02
N ASP A 1147 17.61 16.70 6.32
CA ASP A 1147 18.79 17.55 6.13
C ASP A 1147 19.58 17.67 7.45
N LEU A 1148 20.65 16.90 7.52
CA LEU A 1148 21.60 16.73 8.62
C LEU A 1148 23.00 17.25 8.21
N THR A 1149 23.06 18.19 7.26
CA THR A 1149 24.31 18.83 6.79
C THR A 1149 25.11 19.39 7.97
N GLU A 1150 26.42 19.09 8.03
CA GLU A 1150 27.32 19.43 9.16
C GLU A 1150 26.91 18.83 10.53
N GLY A 1151 26.03 17.82 10.57
CA GLY A 1151 25.59 17.15 11.80
C GLY A 1151 26.68 16.31 12.47
N VAL A 1152 26.65 16.20 13.80
CA VAL A 1152 27.72 15.56 14.60
C VAL A 1152 27.21 14.36 15.40
N PHE A 1153 27.45 13.14 14.89
CA PHE A 1153 27.03 11.84 15.43
C PHE A 1153 28.17 11.06 16.12
N GLU A 1154 29.20 11.75 16.62
CA GLU A 1154 30.38 11.13 17.21
C GLU A 1154 30.01 10.15 18.35
N GLY A 1155 30.40 8.88 18.20
CA GLY A 1155 30.10 7.80 19.15
C GLY A 1155 28.61 7.45 19.30
N ALA A 1156 27.73 7.85 18.37
CA ALA A 1156 26.31 7.53 18.41
C ALA A 1156 26.02 6.04 18.18
N ALA A 1157 24.95 5.51 18.78
CA ALA A 1157 24.48 4.14 18.59
C ALA A 1157 23.15 4.14 17.81
N LEU A 1158 23.23 3.90 16.50
CA LEU A 1158 22.19 4.13 15.50
C LEU A 1158 21.99 2.87 14.62
N ARG A 1159 21.90 1.71 15.29
CA ARG A 1159 21.73 0.42 14.63
C ARG A 1159 20.36 0.34 13.96
N GLU A 1160 20.29 -0.25 12.76
CA GLU A 1160 19.06 -0.40 11.96
C GLU A 1160 18.39 0.95 11.58
N ALA A 1161 19.07 2.08 11.81
CA ALA A 1161 18.55 3.41 11.49
C ALA A 1161 18.47 3.65 9.97
N SER A 1162 17.48 4.43 9.53
CA SER A 1162 17.28 4.78 8.13
C SER A 1162 17.62 6.24 7.86
N PHE A 1163 18.60 6.46 6.99
CA PHE A 1163 19.01 7.73 6.40
C PHE A 1163 18.69 7.76 4.88
N THR A 1164 17.69 6.98 4.45
CA THR A 1164 17.31 6.88 3.03
C THR A 1164 16.94 8.27 2.47
N ARG A 1165 17.55 8.69 1.36
CA ARG A 1165 17.45 10.06 0.79
C ARG A 1165 17.96 11.22 1.67
N ALA A 1166 18.56 10.96 2.85
CA ALA A 1166 19.01 12.01 3.76
C ALA A 1166 20.25 12.76 3.23
N THR A 1167 20.46 13.99 3.69
CA THR A 1167 21.65 14.80 3.41
C THR A 1167 22.51 14.92 4.66
N LEU A 1168 23.70 14.35 4.61
CA LEU A 1168 24.73 14.27 5.66
C LEU A 1168 26.05 14.88 5.16
N ASP A 1169 25.99 15.82 4.21
CA ASP A 1169 27.18 16.48 3.65
C ASP A 1169 28.01 17.13 4.77
N ARG A 1170 29.30 16.78 4.83
CA ARG A 1170 30.26 17.18 5.87
C ARG A 1170 29.86 16.84 7.31
N ALA A 1171 28.95 15.88 7.51
CA ALA A 1171 28.63 15.34 8.83
C ALA A 1171 29.82 14.55 9.44
N VAL A 1172 29.85 14.43 10.77
CA VAL A 1172 30.88 13.71 11.52
C VAL A 1172 30.24 12.54 12.26
N LEU A 1173 30.42 11.33 11.76
CA LEU A 1173 29.91 10.05 12.28
C LEU A 1173 31.04 9.17 12.85
N ASP A 1174 32.15 9.79 13.26
CA ASP A 1174 33.32 9.10 13.80
C ASP A 1174 32.94 8.20 15.00
N ALA A 1175 33.42 6.97 15.00
CA ALA A 1175 33.12 5.90 15.97
C ALA A 1175 31.62 5.58 16.18
N ALA A 1176 30.73 5.96 15.26
CA ALA A 1176 29.31 5.64 15.36
C ALA A 1176 29.01 4.16 15.06
N ASP A 1177 28.08 3.56 15.81
CA ASP A 1177 27.56 2.20 15.61
C ASP A 1177 26.33 2.22 14.71
N LEU A 1178 26.55 2.03 13.41
CA LEU A 1178 25.61 2.17 12.29
C LEU A 1178 25.33 0.81 11.61
N ARG A 1179 25.46 -0.29 12.38
CA ARG A 1179 25.19 -1.64 11.90
C ARG A 1179 23.77 -1.76 11.36
N ASP A 1180 23.64 -2.43 10.22
CA ASP A 1180 22.35 -2.62 9.55
C ASP A 1180 21.67 -1.29 9.11
N GLY A 1181 22.43 -0.17 9.09
CA GLY A 1181 21.93 1.14 8.72
C GLY A 1181 21.63 1.27 7.21
N ARG A 1182 20.55 1.98 6.86
CA ARG A 1182 20.11 2.19 5.48
C ARG A 1182 20.45 3.60 5.01
N PHE A 1183 21.32 3.73 4.01
CA PHE A 1183 21.79 4.98 3.41
C PHE A 1183 21.41 5.09 1.92
N ARG A 1184 20.39 4.36 1.46
CA ARG A 1184 19.97 4.37 0.05
C ARG A 1184 19.69 5.80 -0.42
N LYS A 1185 20.41 6.25 -1.46
CA LYS A 1185 20.37 7.61 -2.04
C LYS A 1185 20.71 8.74 -1.05
N ALA A 1186 21.36 8.44 0.07
CA ALA A 1186 21.84 9.46 0.99
C ALA A 1186 23.02 10.23 0.37
N ARG A 1187 23.15 11.51 0.69
CA ARG A 1187 24.33 12.32 0.34
C ARG A 1187 25.23 12.44 1.58
N LEU A 1188 26.50 12.08 1.46
CA LEU A 1188 27.50 12.08 2.53
C LEU A 1188 28.80 12.76 2.05
N ARG A 1189 28.69 13.81 1.24
CA ARG A 1189 29.87 14.40 0.59
C ARG A 1189 30.80 15.04 1.61
N GLY A 1190 32.06 14.62 1.62
CA GLY A 1190 33.04 15.05 2.63
C GLY A 1190 32.68 14.67 4.07
N ALA A 1191 31.76 13.72 4.28
CA ALA A 1191 31.42 13.23 5.60
C ALA A 1191 32.59 12.43 6.19
N ARG A 1192 32.73 12.47 7.52
CA ARG A 1192 33.71 11.67 8.26
C ARG A 1192 33.01 10.51 8.96
N LEU A 1193 33.55 9.32 8.80
CA LEU A 1193 33.06 8.06 9.34
C LEU A 1193 34.23 7.26 9.92
N VAL A 1194 35.21 7.95 10.52
CA VAL A 1194 36.46 7.35 11.01
C VAL A 1194 36.15 6.36 12.14
N GLU A 1195 36.63 5.12 12.04
CA GLU A 1195 36.33 4.02 12.97
C GLU A 1195 34.82 3.71 13.15
N ALA A 1196 33.95 4.17 12.24
CA ALA A 1196 32.52 3.86 12.29
C ALA A 1196 32.23 2.37 11.98
N ASN A 1197 31.21 1.82 12.63
CA ASN A 1197 30.79 0.44 12.46
C ASN A 1197 29.59 0.35 11.50
N LEU A 1198 29.89 0.11 10.23
CA LEU A 1198 28.97 0.07 9.09
C LEU A 1198 28.68 -1.38 8.62
N MET A 1199 28.85 -2.37 9.50
CA MET A 1199 28.62 -3.77 9.14
C MET A 1199 27.17 -3.97 8.67
N ARG A 1200 27.01 -4.59 7.48
CA ARG A 1200 25.73 -4.80 6.79
C ARG A 1200 24.93 -3.52 6.50
N ALA A 1201 25.59 -2.36 6.48
CA ALA A 1201 24.97 -1.11 6.03
C ALA A 1201 24.76 -1.10 4.51
N ALA A 1202 23.67 -0.47 4.06
CA ALA A 1202 23.26 -0.45 2.65
C ALA A 1202 23.33 0.98 2.08
N PHE A 1203 24.25 1.22 1.14
CA PHE A 1203 24.56 2.51 0.53
C PHE A 1203 24.08 2.60 -0.93
N ASP A 1204 22.97 1.95 -1.28
CA ASP A 1204 22.46 1.87 -2.66
C ASP A 1204 22.26 3.26 -3.28
N SER A 1205 22.97 3.58 -4.35
CA SER A 1205 22.97 4.88 -5.03
C SER A 1205 23.32 6.08 -4.11
N ALA A 1206 24.02 5.85 -3.00
CA ALA A 1206 24.48 6.91 -2.09
C ALA A 1206 25.65 7.71 -2.66
N ASP A 1207 25.80 8.98 -2.27
CA ASP A 1207 26.91 9.83 -2.67
C ASP A 1207 27.92 9.98 -1.53
N LEU A 1208 29.04 9.26 -1.61
CA LEU A 1208 30.14 9.26 -0.65
C LEU A 1208 31.34 10.08 -1.16
N GLU A 1209 31.16 11.01 -2.11
CA GLU A 1209 32.27 11.78 -2.69
C GLU A 1209 33.10 12.49 -1.61
N ARG A 1210 34.42 12.19 -1.54
CA ARG A 1210 35.37 12.66 -0.51
C ARG A 1210 35.10 12.22 0.93
N ALA A 1211 34.32 11.16 1.15
CA ALA A 1211 34.09 10.64 2.50
C ALA A 1211 35.36 10.01 3.12
N ASP A 1212 35.60 10.28 4.40
CA ASP A 1212 36.71 9.74 5.20
C ASP A 1212 36.23 8.52 6.00
N LEU A 1213 36.56 7.32 5.54
CA LEU A 1213 36.13 6.03 6.08
C LEU A 1213 37.30 5.27 6.75
N ARG A 1214 38.34 5.97 7.18
CA ARG A 1214 39.54 5.35 7.76
C ARG A 1214 39.20 4.52 8.99
N GLY A 1215 39.71 3.30 9.06
CA GLY A 1215 39.42 2.36 10.16
C GLY A 1215 37.96 1.86 10.26
N ALA A 1216 37.06 2.26 9.36
CA ALA A 1216 35.66 1.86 9.43
C ALA A 1216 35.44 0.35 9.19
N ASN A 1217 34.48 -0.25 9.88
CA ASN A 1217 34.08 -1.65 9.67
C ASN A 1217 32.93 -1.73 8.65
N LEU A 1218 33.23 -2.13 7.42
CA LEU A 1218 32.30 -2.25 6.30
C LEU A 1218 31.89 -3.72 6.04
N TYR A 1219 32.09 -4.65 7.00
CA TYR A 1219 31.83 -6.08 6.78
C TYR A 1219 30.42 -6.36 6.25
N GLN A 1220 30.33 -7.01 5.09
CA GLN A 1220 29.07 -7.27 4.38
C GLN A 1220 28.21 -6.02 4.08
N ALA A 1221 28.78 -4.82 4.08
CA ALA A 1221 28.09 -3.63 3.58
C ALA A 1221 27.92 -3.69 2.05
N GLU A 1222 26.90 -3.00 1.54
CA GLU A 1222 26.57 -2.95 0.11
C GLU A 1222 26.68 -1.52 -0.37
N THR A 1223 27.40 -1.26 -1.47
CA THR A 1223 27.56 0.10 -2.04
C THR A 1223 27.11 0.16 -3.49
N TRP A 1224 26.09 -0.62 -3.86
CA TRP A 1224 25.57 -0.71 -5.22
C TRP A 1224 25.26 0.68 -5.80
N LYS A 1225 25.76 1.01 -7.00
CA LYS A 1225 25.64 2.35 -7.63
C LYS A 1225 26.14 3.55 -6.79
N ALA A 1226 26.80 3.35 -5.65
CA ALA A 1226 27.27 4.45 -4.82
C ALA A 1226 28.41 5.24 -5.50
N ARG A 1227 28.41 6.57 -5.37
CA ARG A 1227 29.52 7.42 -5.82
C ARG A 1227 30.62 7.41 -4.77
N THR A 1228 31.76 6.81 -5.10
CA THR A 1228 32.91 6.60 -4.19
C THR A 1228 34.14 7.43 -4.58
N THR A 1229 33.97 8.49 -5.34
CA THR A 1229 35.06 9.37 -5.81
C THR A 1229 35.84 9.98 -4.64
N GLU A 1230 37.16 9.83 -4.63
CA GLU A 1230 38.07 10.40 -3.60
C GLU A 1230 37.80 9.94 -2.15
N ILE A 1231 37.21 8.75 -1.91
CA ILE A 1231 37.08 8.21 -0.54
C ILE A 1231 38.42 7.73 0.05
N ASP A 1232 38.60 7.91 1.36
CA ASP A 1232 39.73 7.35 2.11
C ASP A 1232 39.30 6.10 2.90
N LEU A 1233 39.78 4.93 2.49
CA LEU A 1233 39.53 3.63 3.13
C LEU A 1233 40.73 3.12 3.95
N THR A 1234 41.68 3.98 4.32
CA THR A 1234 42.92 3.54 4.99
C THR A 1234 42.61 2.84 6.32
N GLY A 1235 42.91 1.54 6.39
CA GLY A 1235 42.65 0.70 7.57
C GLY A 1235 41.21 0.20 7.70
N ALA A 1236 40.32 0.47 6.75
CA ALA A 1236 38.94 -0.01 6.79
C ALA A 1236 38.84 -1.53 6.58
N PHE A 1237 37.89 -2.18 7.27
CA PHE A 1237 37.63 -3.62 7.15
C PHE A 1237 36.51 -3.89 6.14
N VAL A 1238 36.89 -4.22 4.91
CA VAL A 1238 35.99 -4.40 3.74
C VAL A 1238 35.71 -5.87 3.37
N ALA A 1239 35.81 -6.80 4.33
CA ALA A 1239 35.60 -8.21 4.04
C ALA A 1239 34.12 -8.51 3.75
N GLY A 1240 33.84 -9.20 2.64
CA GLY A 1240 32.47 -9.50 2.20
C GLY A 1240 31.65 -8.29 1.72
N THR A 1241 32.24 -7.09 1.70
CA THR A 1241 31.63 -5.86 1.20
C THR A 1241 31.44 -5.92 -0.32
N LYS A 1242 30.27 -5.51 -0.81
CA LYS A 1242 30.00 -5.34 -2.24
C LYS A 1242 30.34 -3.90 -2.63
N LEU A 1243 31.62 -3.65 -2.95
CA LEU A 1243 32.08 -2.36 -3.49
C LEU A 1243 31.63 -2.20 -4.95
N ALA A 1244 31.27 -0.97 -5.34
CA ALA A 1244 30.91 -0.59 -6.71
C ALA A 1244 32.12 -0.16 -7.56
#